data_AF-W7DI83-F1
#
_entry.id   AF-W7DI83-F1
#
_cell.length_a   1.000
_cell.length_b   1.000
_cell.length_c   1.000
_cell.angle_alpha   90.00
_cell.angle_beta   90.00
_cell.angle_gamma   90.00
#
_symmetry.space_group_name_H-M   'P 1'
#
loop_
_entity.id
_entity.type
_entity.pdbx_description
1 polymer ?
#
loop_
_entity_poly.entity_id
_entity_poly.type
_entity_poly.pdbx_seq_one_letter_code
_entity_poly.pdbx_strand_id
1 'polypeptide(L)'
;MPDNDKLVAKLYDMGDQKVEKEIPLATNIFKEVVPSYQNGAFILATKNQEDKLQLKQIDSNGHTTNLETQNVALESFLKTNTYNYRDRLVAYAKNDEQQYYIQVYNGKVTILNLANDKRLSARPTNISFNKLNDTTFVPYWNANLKDDSNVQLSGILNTQNTYSISRETDERNMEKQFLENTRLNQNQMLVVNTNYPKQIYQVNTNQPSKETLLKTPKPLYQAKIHPLNQAESLLIGSTEKDEQNGKLIAYLYNEQNHRLLDVSSMFKHATYADITSLNPYFYKNENENNVYFDASGKMAAVLDVKTGKTNSITAKEISSFKTSADAKWTLFIAFLKDSPALSINWLIWVLISVFFLLFSFVIPLVSRPFKRKNRAESILLQATILSANETGTYINNQPRVRFLLRFFYKGEAKEITVHQVISSLSHISPGGQVMIRYNPRKNKAILVNENEPVPEERMISARLTAVRPYGAVGRGTVVELEFQADSKMYKVPAIEPTGFHFEIGKPAELMETGGITRLLAYNTEYKKEDMLELTGTVTSLKTISNAISNYTLVLIDVSVQAEDSTFMIQNSQFIPAGLTVQIGMVIPVQITQEDFSRRKRLNQKKEGSATITSVSYFGYTRGERPVSRVELLINGQKFSANTTIEPAASLQNGDTVWAQYDEANGDAIIVRYSQF
;
A
#
# COMPACT_ATOMS: atom_id res chain seq x y z
N MET A 1 -20.52 5.69 2.05
CA MET A 1 -20.50 4.57 1.08
C MET A 1 -20.12 5.14 -0.28
N PRO A 2 -19.21 4.53 -1.05
CA PRO A 2 -18.81 5.08 -2.33
C PRO A 2 -19.93 4.87 -3.37
N ASP A 3 -20.25 5.93 -4.11
CA ASP A 3 -21.18 5.99 -5.25
C ASP A 3 -20.77 4.99 -6.34
N ASN A 4 -21.27 3.75 -6.27
CA ASN A 4 -21.12 2.74 -7.32
C ASN A 4 -22.15 2.91 -8.46
N ASP A 5 -22.85 4.06 -8.51
CA ASP A 5 -24.08 4.23 -9.29
C ASP A 5 -23.94 5.04 -10.58
N LYS A 6 -22.73 5.17 -11.14
CA LYS A 6 -22.55 5.87 -12.43
C LYS A 6 -22.91 4.97 -13.61
N LEU A 7 -23.84 5.43 -14.44
CA LEU A 7 -24.13 4.84 -15.75
C LEU A 7 -23.09 5.33 -16.77
N VAL A 8 -22.41 4.41 -17.43
CA VAL A 8 -21.28 4.71 -18.32
C VAL A 8 -21.43 3.95 -19.64
N ALA A 9 -21.28 4.65 -20.77
CA ALA A 9 -21.07 4.03 -22.07
C ALA A 9 -19.57 3.81 -22.29
N LYS A 10 -19.19 2.63 -22.78
CA LYS A 10 -17.79 2.29 -23.04
C LYS A 10 -17.57 2.04 -24.53
N LEU A 11 -16.55 2.69 -25.09
CA LEU A 11 -16.07 2.44 -26.45
C LEU A 11 -14.93 1.42 -26.36
N TYR A 12 -15.01 0.40 -27.21
CA TYR A 12 -14.06 -0.70 -27.23
C TYR A 12 -13.36 -0.77 -28.59
N ASP A 13 -12.05 -0.97 -28.58
CA ASP A 13 -11.31 -1.42 -29.75
C ASP A 13 -11.43 -2.94 -29.82
N MET A 14 -12.08 -3.41 -30.89
CA MET A 14 -12.31 -4.83 -31.15
C MET A 14 -11.05 -5.58 -31.62
N GLY A 15 -10.10 -4.89 -32.27
CA GLY A 15 -8.83 -5.47 -32.68
C GLY A 15 -7.86 -5.64 -31.51
N ASP A 16 -7.79 -4.62 -30.66
CA ASP A 16 -6.88 -4.58 -29.52
C ASP A 16 -7.46 -5.16 -28.22
N GLN A 17 -8.77 -5.45 -28.20
CA GLN A 17 -9.53 -5.97 -27.05
C GLN A 17 -9.37 -5.10 -25.80
N LYS A 18 -9.46 -3.78 -25.97
CA LYS A 18 -9.28 -2.79 -24.92
C LYS A 18 -10.45 -1.80 -24.87
N VAL A 19 -10.68 -1.26 -23.68
CA VAL A 19 -11.52 -0.08 -23.50
C VAL A 19 -10.73 1.15 -23.94
N GLU A 20 -11.19 1.83 -24.98
CA GLU A 20 -10.59 3.08 -25.46
C GLU A 20 -11.09 4.28 -24.68
N LYS A 21 -12.40 4.33 -24.40
CA LYS A 21 -13.04 5.50 -23.81
C LYS A 21 -14.22 5.12 -22.94
N GLU A 22 -14.36 5.84 -21.82
CA GLU A 22 -15.55 5.77 -20.96
C GLU A 22 -16.27 7.12 -20.99
N ILE A 23 -17.57 7.06 -21.23
CA ILE A 23 -18.43 8.23 -21.44
C ILE A 23 -19.50 8.21 -20.35
N PRO A 24 -19.45 9.12 -19.36
CA PRO A 24 -20.48 9.17 -18.34
C PRO A 24 -21.82 9.60 -18.95
N LEU A 25 -22.87 8.90 -18.56
CA LEU A 25 -24.24 9.20 -18.95
C LEU A 25 -25.00 9.73 -17.73
N ALA A 26 -25.77 10.80 -17.93
CA ALA A 26 -26.69 11.26 -16.92
C ALA A 26 -27.75 10.16 -16.69
N THR A 27 -28.02 9.85 -15.43
CA THR A 27 -28.96 8.79 -15.06
C THR A 27 -29.74 9.15 -13.81
N ASN A 28 -30.99 8.69 -13.72
CA ASN A 28 -31.74 8.56 -12.48
C ASN A 28 -31.51 7.18 -11.85
N ILE A 29 -32.29 6.86 -10.82
CA ILE A 29 -32.23 5.59 -10.08
C ILE A 29 -32.53 4.35 -10.95
N PHE A 30 -33.23 4.49 -12.08
CA PHE A 30 -33.63 3.37 -12.93
C PHE A 30 -32.60 2.98 -13.99
N LYS A 31 -31.63 3.86 -14.29
CA LYS A 31 -30.49 3.57 -15.18
C LYS A 31 -30.87 3.04 -16.56
N GLU A 32 -31.98 3.56 -17.11
CA GLU A 32 -32.45 3.17 -18.43
C GLU A 32 -31.72 3.94 -19.54
N VAL A 33 -31.37 3.22 -20.59
CA VAL A 33 -30.84 3.77 -21.85
C VAL A 33 -31.69 3.25 -22.99
N VAL A 34 -32.07 4.15 -23.90
CA VAL A 34 -32.65 3.78 -25.20
C VAL A 34 -31.73 4.27 -26.31
N PRO A 35 -30.98 3.36 -26.95
CA PRO A 35 -30.08 3.70 -28.05
C PRO A 35 -30.83 3.80 -29.39
N SER A 36 -30.34 4.66 -30.28
CA SER A 36 -30.73 4.77 -31.68
C SER A 36 -29.47 5.01 -32.51
N TYR A 37 -29.30 4.37 -33.66
CA TYR A 37 -28.14 4.58 -34.53
C TYR A 37 -28.57 5.42 -35.73
N GLN A 38 -27.92 6.56 -35.93
CA GLN A 38 -28.28 7.53 -36.96
C GLN A 38 -27.03 8.23 -37.48
N ASN A 39 -26.84 8.27 -38.80
CA ASN A 39 -25.76 9.03 -39.46
C ASN A 39 -24.37 8.75 -38.88
N GLY A 40 -24.01 7.47 -38.79
CA GLY A 40 -22.71 7.00 -38.28
C GLY A 40 -22.52 7.08 -36.76
N ALA A 41 -23.52 7.54 -35.99
CA ALA A 41 -23.40 7.79 -34.56
C ALA A 41 -24.55 7.17 -33.75
N PHE A 42 -24.31 6.87 -32.48
CA PHE A 42 -25.35 6.50 -31.53
C PHE A 42 -25.96 7.74 -30.89
N ILE A 43 -27.28 7.86 -30.93
CA ILE A 43 -28.07 8.74 -30.06
C ILE A 43 -28.53 7.93 -28.87
N LEU A 44 -28.08 8.31 -27.67
CA LEU A 44 -28.49 7.70 -26.41
C LEU A 44 -29.48 8.61 -25.70
N ALA A 45 -30.69 8.09 -25.48
CA ALA A 45 -31.65 8.71 -24.58
C ALA A 45 -31.45 8.17 -23.16
N THR A 46 -31.39 9.07 -22.18
CA THR A 46 -31.36 8.76 -20.74
C THR A 46 -32.21 9.75 -19.95
N LYS A 47 -32.48 9.49 -18.67
CA LYS A 47 -33.09 10.44 -17.74
C LYS A 47 -32.04 10.95 -16.76
N ASN A 48 -31.96 12.25 -16.48
CA ASN A 48 -31.10 12.75 -15.41
C ASN A 48 -31.76 12.57 -14.02
N GLN A 49 -31.09 12.99 -12.94
CA GLN A 49 -31.60 12.88 -11.57
C GLN A 49 -32.93 13.64 -11.31
N GLU A 50 -33.28 14.59 -12.16
CA GLU A 50 -34.54 15.35 -12.11
C GLU A 50 -35.62 14.75 -13.05
N ASP A 51 -35.42 13.51 -13.51
CA ASP A 51 -36.28 12.82 -14.46
C ASP A 51 -36.45 13.51 -15.82
N LYS A 52 -35.54 14.43 -16.19
CA LYS A 52 -35.54 15.10 -17.49
C LYS A 52 -34.84 14.27 -18.56
N LEU A 53 -35.41 14.26 -19.76
CA LEU A 53 -34.82 13.59 -20.93
C LEU A 53 -33.48 14.24 -21.29
N GLN A 54 -32.45 13.41 -21.43
CA GLN A 54 -31.14 13.76 -21.94
C GLN A 54 -30.90 12.98 -23.23
N LEU A 55 -30.47 13.67 -24.28
CA LEU A 55 -30.09 13.07 -25.54
C LEU A 55 -28.61 13.34 -25.79
N LYS A 56 -27.83 12.27 -25.92
CA LYS A 56 -26.39 12.37 -26.18
C LYS A 56 -26.03 11.62 -27.45
N GLN A 57 -25.44 12.32 -28.41
CA GLN A 57 -24.84 11.72 -29.59
C GLN A 57 -23.41 11.29 -29.30
N ILE A 58 -23.03 10.10 -29.76
CA ILE A 58 -21.70 9.50 -29.63
C ILE A 58 -21.27 8.96 -31.00
N ASP A 59 -20.22 9.54 -31.59
CA ASP A 59 -19.66 9.07 -32.86
C ASP A 59 -18.76 7.83 -32.69
N SER A 60 -18.25 7.27 -33.80
CA SER A 60 -17.37 6.10 -33.81
C SER A 60 -16.03 6.30 -33.07
N ASN A 61 -15.60 7.54 -32.88
CA ASN A 61 -14.38 7.90 -32.15
C ASN A 61 -14.68 8.27 -30.68
N GLY A 62 -15.95 8.12 -30.26
CA GLY A 62 -16.44 8.48 -28.95
C GLY A 62 -16.51 9.98 -28.67
N HIS A 63 -16.50 10.86 -29.68
CA HIS A 63 -16.84 12.27 -29.47
C HIS A 63 -18.31 12.38 -29.11
N THR A 64 -18.58 13.22 -28.11
CA THR A 64 -19.91 13.38 -27.54
C THR A 64 -20.45 14.76 -27.86
N THR A 65 -21.70 14.81 -28.30
CA THR A 65 -22.47 16.05 -28.47
C THR A 65 -23.79 15.90 -27.73
N ASN A 66 -24.10 16.82 -26.82
CA ASN A 66 -25.41 16.85 -26.19
C ASN A 66 -26.40 17.47 -27.18
N LEU A 67 -27.52 16.80 -27.42
CA LEU A 67 -28.60 17.34 -28.23
C LEU A 67 -29.60 18.05 -27.31
N GLU A 68 -29.98 19.28 -27.64
CA GLU A 68 -30.84 20.09 -26.79
C GLU A 68 -32.27 19.50 -26.69
N THR A 69 -32.70 19.22 -25.46
CA THR A 69 -34.02 18.63 -25.14
C THR A 69 -34.99 19.62 -24.48
N GLN A 70 -34.66 20.91 -24.39
CA GLN A 70 -35.46 21.96 -23.72
C GLN A 70 -35.92 21.62 -22.28
N ASN A 71 -35.15 20.82 -21.52
CA ASN A 71 -35.49 20.41 -20.14
C ASN A 71 -36.84 19.69 -19.98
N VAL A 72 -37.24 18.89 -20.96
CA VAL A 72 -38.50 18.15 -20.91
C VAL A 72 -38.45 17.02 -19.86
N ALA A 73 -39.35 17.07 -18.88
CA ALA A 73 -39.51 16.02 -17.87
C ALA A 73 -40.26 14.80 -18.43
N LEU A 74 -39.81 13.60 -18.06
CA LEU A 74 -40.46 12.32 -18.35
C LEU A 74 -40.92 11.72 -17.03
N GLU A 75 -42.20 11.83 -16.68
CA GLU A 75 -42.71 11.29 -15.40
C GLU A 75 -42.59 9.76 -15.29
N SER A 76 -42.66 9.03 -16.42
CA SER A 76 -42.64 7.55 -16.44
C SER A 76 -41.24 6.97 -16.74
N PHE A 77 -41.16 5.64 -16.84
CA PHE A 77 -39.98 4.93 -17.34
C PHE A 77 -39.64 5.36 -18.77
N LEU A 78 -38.34 5.50 -19.05
CA LEU A 78 -37.83 5.92 -20.35
C LEU A 78 -38.29 4.92 -21.43
N LYS A 79 -38.07 3.62 -21.20
CA LYS A 79 -38.40 2.57 -22.19
C LYS A 79 -39.88 2.46 -22.52
N THR A 80 -40.76 2.93 -21.63
CA THR A 80 -42.22 2.94 -21.88
C THR A 80 -42.63 4.10 -22.77
N ASN A 81 -41.90 5.22 -22.72
CA ASN A 81 -42.23 6.46 -23.40
C ASN A 81 -41.41 6.72 -24.66
N THR A 82 -40.39 5.91 -24.92
CA THR A 82 -39.50 6.08 -26.08
C THR A 82 -39.44 4.81 -26.92
N TYR A 83 -39.43 4.95 -28.23
CA TYR A 83 -39.27 3.84 -29.17
C TYR A 83 -38.44 4.24 -30.38
N ASN A 84 -37.93 3.23 -31.09
CA ASN A 84 -37.25 3.40 -32.36
C ASN A 84 -38.15 2.97 -33.52
N TYR A 85 -38.13 3.72 -34.62
CA TYR A 85 -38.80 3.34 -35.85
C TYR A 85 -38.12 3.97 -37.07
N ARG A 86 -37.55 3.15 -37.97
CA ARG A 86 -36.89 3.57 -39.22
C ARG A 86 -35.87 4.70 -39.02
N ASP A 87 -34.81 4.44 -38.26
CA ASP A 87 -33.76 5.38 -37.83
C ASP A 87 -34.25 6.63 -37.06
N ARG A 88 -35.44 6.57 -36.46
CA ARG A 88 -35.97 7.66 -35.63
C ARG A 88 -36.07 7.20 -34.19
N LEU A 89 -35.58 8.03 -33.28
CA LEU A 89 -35.91 7.92 -31.86
C LEU A 89 -37.10 8.84 -31.61
N VAL A 90 -38.22 8.28 -31.17
CA VAL A 90 -39.42 9.04 -30.82
C VAL A 90 -39.68 8.90 -29.33
N ALA A 91 -39.99 10.01 -28.67
CA ALA A 91 -40.33 10.06 -27.27
C ALA A 91 -41.61 10.88 -27.06
N TYR A 92 -42.49 10.37 -26.20
CA TYR A 92 -43.60 11.11 -25.64
C TYR A 92 -43.23 11.56 -24.22
N ALA A 93 -43.53 12.82 -23.89
CA ALA A 93 -43.27 13.34 -22.55
C ALA A 93 -44.44 14.15 -22.03
N LYS A 94 -44.60 14.14 -20.71
CA LYS A 94 -45.64 14.87 -19.99
C LYS A 94 -45.01 15.53 -18.77
N ASN A 95 -45.33 16.81 -18.58
CA ASN A 95 -44.94 17.60 -17.42
C ASN A 95 -46.12 18.50 -17.03
N ASP A 96 -46.78 18.22 -15.91
CA ASP A 96 -47.98 18.93 -15.45
C ASP A 96 -49.09 18.97 -16.54
N GLU A 97 -49.48 20.18 -17.00
CA GLU A 97 -50.44 20.40 -18.09
C GLU A 97 -49.79 20.38 -19.50
N GLN A 98 -48.46 20.26 -19.59
CA GLN A 98 -47.73 20.27 -20.85
C GLN A 98 -47.45 18.85 -21.34
N GLN A 99 -47.60 18.63 -22.64
CA GLN A 99 -47.32 17.35 -23.29
C GLN A 99 -46.48 17.59 -24.52
N TYR A 100 -45.46 16.77 -24.73
CA TYR A 100 -44.47 16.95 -25.77
C TYR A 100 -44.35 15.71 -26.65
N TYR A 101 -44.35 15.95 -27.96
CA TYR A 101 -43.89 15.02 -28.97
C TYR A 101 -42.42 15.34 -29.25
N ILE A 102 -41.52 14.37 -29.12
CA ILE A 102 -40.10 14.54 -29.38
C ILE A 102 -39.67 13.51 -30.42
N GLN A 103 -38.98 13.96 -31.47
CA GLN A 103 -38.34 13.06 -32.43
C GLN A 103 -36.90 13.49 -32.69
N VAL A 104 -36.00 12.51 -32.71
CA VAL A 104 -34.63 12.66 -33.19
C VAL A 104 -34.50 11.91 -34.49
N TYR A 105 -34.12 12.63 -35.55
CA TYR A 105 -33.86 12.06 -36.87
C TYR A 105 -32.66 12.74 -37.50
N ASN A 106 -31.70 11.96 -38.00
CA ASN A 106 -30.42 12.44 -38.54
C ASN A 106 -29.68 13.37 -37.56
N GLY A 107 -29.73 13.06 -36.26
CA GLY A 107 -29.09 13.87 -35.21
C GLY A 107 -29.78 15.21 -34.91
N LYS A 108 -30.91 15.53 -35.57
CA LYS A 108 -31.69 16.74 -35.31
C LYS A 108 -32.87 16.41 -34.39
N VAL A 109 -32.97 17.16 -33.29
CA VAL A 109 -34.10 17.07 -32.36
C VAL A 109 -35.22 18.01 -32.79
N THR A 110 -36.44 17.50 -32.84
CA THR A 110 -37.66 18.30 -33.00
C THR A 110 -38.58 18.04 -31.82
N ILE A 111 -39.03 19.11 -31.17
CA ILE A 111 -39.92 19.07 -29.99
C ILE A 111 -41.17 19.87 -30.34
N LEU A 112 -42.34 19.26 -30.16
CA LEU A 112 -43.64 19.90 -30.38
C LEU A 112 -44.44 19.85 -29.09
N ASN A 113 -44.96 21.00 -28.66
CA ASN A 113 -45.82 21.10 -27.50
C ASN A 113 -47.28 20.87 -27.91
N LEU A 114 -47.84 19.72 -27.52
CA LEU A 114 -49.19 19.29 -27.84
C LEU A 114 -50.26 20.05 -27.05
N ALA A 115 -49.92 20.63 -25.89
CA ALA A 115 -50.88 21.32 -25.04
C ALA A 115 -51.39 22.64 -25.64
N ASN A 116 -50.56 23.29 -26.46
CA ASN A 116 -50.84 24.59 -27.09
C ASN A 116 -50.96 24.51 -28.62
N ASP A 117 -51.10 23.30 -29.18
CA ASP A 117 -51.10 23.10 -30.61
C ASP A 117 -52.46 23.39 -31.24
N LYS A 118 -52.53 24.43 -32.08
CA LYS A 118 -53.76 24.85 -32.77
C LYS A 118 -54.31 23.83 -33.78
N ARG A 119 -53.56 22.78 -34.10
CA ARG A 119 -54.02 21.69 -34.99
C ARG A 119 -54.94 20.71 -34.26
N LEU A 120 -54.88 20.67 -32.94
CA LEU A 120 -55.80 19.93 -32.09
C LEU A 120 -56.97 20.84 -31.70
N SER A 121 -58.19 20.28 -31.58
CA SER A 121 -59.36 21.05 -31.17
C SER A 121 -59.32 21.45 -29.69
N ALA A 122 -58.65 20.65 -28.86
CA ALA A 122 -58.34 20.95 -27.48
C ALA A 122 -57.03 20.27 -27.04
N ARG A 123 -56.47 20.68 -25.90
CA ARG A 123 -55.28 20.02 -25.34
C ARG A 123 -55.55 18.53 -25.05
N PRO A 124 -54.59 17.62 -25.28
CA PRO A 124 -54.78 16.23 -24.91
C PRO A 124 -54.83 16.04 -23.39
N THR A 125 -55.69 15.15 -22.92
CA THR A 125 -55.82 14.74 -21.51
C THR A 125 -55.14 13.40 -21.26
N ASN A 126 -55.19 12.50 -22.24
CA ASN A 126 -54.53 11.21 -22.22
C ASN A 126 -53.99 10.88 -23.61
N ILE A 127 -52.79 10.30 -23.65
CA ILE A 127 -52.18 9.79 -24.88
C ILE A 127 -51.72 8.36 -24.60
N SER A 128 -52.21 7.41 -25.39
CA SER A 128 -51.76 6.02 -25.35
C SER A 128 -51.05 5.66 -26.66
N PHE A 129 -49.86 5.09 -26.52
CA PHE A 129 -49.12 4.56 -27.67
C PHE A 129 -49.75 3.24 -28.08
N ASN A 130 -50.21 3.14 -29.33
CA ASN A 130 -50.58 1.84 -29.86
C ASN A 130 -49.30 1.11 -30.28
N LYS A 131 -49.13 -0.11 -29.76
CA LYS A 131 -47.87 -0.85 -29.79
C LYS A 131 -47.45 -1.10 -31.24
N LEU A 132 -46.18 -0.85 -31.53
CA LEU A 132 -45.51 -1.29 -32.76
C LEU A 132 -45.67 -2.82 -32.86
N ASN A 133 -46.49 -3.28 -33.80
CA ASN A 133 -46.70 -4.70 -34.07
C ASN A 133 -46.38 -4.98 -35.54
N ASP A 134 -46.09 -6.24 -35.87
CA ASP A 134 -45.74 -6.64 -37.24
C ASP A 134 -46.93 -6.51 -38.24
N THR A 135 -48.08 -6.00 -37.78
CA THR A 135 -49.29 -5.80 -38.58
C THR A 135 -49.56 -4.33 -38.93
N THR A 136 -48.84 -3.37 -38.33
CA THR A 136 -49.03 -1.93 -38.54
C THR A 136 -47.97 -1.35 -39.47
N PHE A 137 -48.37 -0.39 -40.30
CA PHE A 137 -47.46 0.26 -41.25
C PHE A 137 -46.64 1.35 -40.59
N VAL A 138 -47.27 2.18 -39.76
CA VAL A 138 -46.68 3.34 -39.09
C VAL A 138 -47.19 3.37 -37.66
N PRO A 139 -46.33 3.57 -36.65
CA PRO A 139 -46.80 3.76 -35.29
C PRO A 139 -47.74 4.96 -35.18
N TYR A 140 -48.65 4.93 -34.21
CA TYR A 140 -49.54 6.06 -33.92
C TYR A 140 -49.93 6.11 -32.44
N TRP A 141 -50.38 7.29 -32.02
CA TRP A 141 -50.88 7.56 -30.68
C TRP A 141 -52.37 7.83 -30.71
N ASN A 142 -53.11 7.22 -29.79
CA ASN A 142 -54.50 7.60 -29.55
C ASN A 142 -54.49 8.71 -28.50
N ALA A 143 -55.02 9.88 -28.86
CA ALA A 143 -55.09 11.04 -28.00
C ALA A 143 -56.55 11.38 -27.69
N ASN A 144 -56.91 11.35 -26.41
CA ASN A 144 -58.18 11.87 -25.92
C ASN A 144 -57.97 13.35 -25.58
N LEU A 145 -58.82 14.22 -26.12
CA LEU A 145 -58.72 15.67 -25.95
C LEU A 145 -59.66 16.16 -24.84
N LYS A 146 -59.43 17.37 -24.34
CA LYS A 146 -60.22 17.96 -23.25
C LYS A 146 -61.68 18.25 -23.63
N ASP A 147 -61.98 18.36 -24.92
CA ASP A 147 -63.33 18.51 -25.47
C ASP A 147 -64.03 17.16 -25.74
N ASP A 148 -63.53 16.08 -25.12
CA ASP A 148 -63.99 14.69 -25.26
C ASP A 148 -63.85 14.10 -26.68
N SER A 149 -63.18 14.81 -27.59
CA SER A 149 -62.86 14.26 -28.91
C SER A 149 -61.65 13.32 -28.84
N ASN A 150 -61.65 12.28 -29.68
CA ASN A 150 -60.54 11.35 -29.82
C ASN A 150 -59.91 11.51 -31.20
N VAL A 151 -58.60 11.61 -31.24
CA VAL A 151 -57.83 11.73 -32.49
C VAL A 151 -56.64 10.77 -32.47
N GLN A 152 -56.19 10.37 -33.65
CA GLN A 152 -54.95 9.61 -33.80
C GLN A 152 -53.85 10.51 -34.31
N LEU A 153 -52.69 10.46 -33.66
CA LEU A 153 -51.50 11.22 -34.04
C LEU A 153 -50.48 10.27 -34.66
N SER A 154 -49.90 10.66 -35.79
CA SER A 154 -48.83 9.86 -36.39
C SER A 154 -47.64 9.74 -35.44
N GLY A 155 -47.14 8.52 -35.26
CA GLY A 155 -46.00 8.23 -34.41
C GLY A 155 -44.68 8.75 -34.96
N ILE A 156 -44.62 9.13 -36.23
CA ILE A 156 -43.49 9.85 -36.82
C ILE A 156 -43.93 11.22 -37.35
N LEU A 157 -43.00 12.17 -37.38
CA LEU A 157 -43.22 13.47 -38.02
C LEU A 157 -43.23 13.35 -39.54
N ASN A 158 -44.09 14.15 -40.16
CA ASN A 158 -44.21 14.32 -41.60
C ASN A 158 -43.06 15.15 -42.20
N THR A 159 -43.10 15.36 -43.51
CA THR A 159 -42.07 16.12 -44.23
C THR A 159 -41.94 17.59 -43.81
N GLN A 160 -42.93 18.16 -43.14
CA GLN A 160 -42.94 19.50 -42.57
C GLN A 160 -42.45 19.53 -41.10
N ASN A 161 -41.86 18.43 -40.60
CA ASN A 161 -41.43 18.26 -39.20
C ASN A 161 -42.57 18.43 -38.20
N THR A 162 -43.75 17.90 -38.55
CA THR A 162 -44.92 17.98 -37.68
C THR A 162 -45.72 16.68 -37.68
N TYR A 163 -46.50 16.39 -36.64
CA TYR A 163 -47.33 15.18 -36.62
C TYR A 163 -48.55 15.33 -37.52
N SER A 164 -49.01 14.22 -38.10
CA SER A 164 -50.27 14.14 -38.84
C SER A 164 -51.40 13.75 -37.88
N ILE A 165 -52.62 14.20 -38.15
CA ILE A 165 -53.80 13.95 -37.32
C ILE A 165 -54.83 13.22 -38.16
N SER A 166 -55.37 12.12 -37.65
CA SER A 166 -56.51 11.41 -38.23
C SER A 166 -57.65 11.34 -37.23
N ARG A 167 -58.86 11.18 -37.75
CA ARG A 167 -60.10 10.88 -37.01
C ARG A 167 -60.76 9.61 -37.54
N GLU A 168 -60.06 8.86 -38.38
CA GLU A 168 -60.56 7.62 -38.96
C GLU A 168 -60.64 6.54 -37.88
N THR A 169 -61.72 5.76 -37.91
CA THR A 169 -61.87 4.60 -37.02
C THR A 169 -61.28 3.33 -37.63
N ASP A 170 -61.15 3.30 -38.97
CA ASP A 170 -60.49 2.20 -39.68
C ASP A 170 -58.97 2.40 -39.65
N GLU A 171 -58.26 1.46 -39.02
CA GLU A 171 -56.81 1.54 -38.81
C GLU A 171 -56.04 1.62 -40.14
N ARG A 172 -56.49 0.93 -41.19
CA ARG A 172 -55.81 0.93 -42.49
C ARG A 172 -55.94 2.25 -43.22
N ASN A 173 -57.12 2.86 -43.20
CA ASN A 173 -57.34 4.18 -43.78
C ASN A 173 -56.55 5.26 -43.04
N MET A 174 -56.51 5.19 -41.70
CA MET A 174 -55.69 6.06 -40.87
C MET A 174 -54.20 5.94 -41.20
N GLU A 175 -53.66 4.72 -41.22
CA GLU A 175 -52.24 4.48 -41.55
C GLU A 175 -51.89 4.99 -42.95
N LYS A 176 -52.78 4.83 -43.92
CA LYS A 176 -52.63 5.38 -45.27
C LYS A 176 -52.50 6.90 -45.25
N GLN A 177 -53.39 7.60 -44.53
CA GLN A 177 -53.31 9.07 -44.37
C GLN A 177 -51.98 9.51 -43.74
N PHE A 178 -51.47 8.76 -42.77
CA PHE A 178 -50.16 9.05 -42.19
C PHE A 178 -49.03 8.84 -43.18
N LEU A 179 -49.06 7.75 -43.96
CA LEU A 179 -48.06 7.46 -44.97
C LEU A 179 -47.99 8.51 -46.09
N GLU A 180 -49.14 9.04 -46.52
CA GLU A 180 -49.26 10.10 -47.55
C GLU A 180 -48.41 11.34 -47.24
N ASN A 181 -48.22 11.63 -45.95
CA ASN A 181 -47.48 12.81 -45.49
C ASN A 181 -46.00 12.51 -45.16
N THR A 182 -45.55 11.28 -45.36
CA THR A 182 -44.19 10.83 -45.04
C THR A 182 -43.37 10.55 -46.30
N ARG A 183 -42.07 10.28 -46.14
CA ARG A 183 -41.19 9.85 -47.25
C ARG A 183 -41.18 8.31 -47.45
N LEU A 184 -42.09 7.59 -46.80
CA LEU A 184 -42.14 6.13 -46.85
C LEU A 184 -42.80 5.64 -48.15
N ASN A 185 -42.36 4.50 -48.67
CA ASN A 185 -42.91 3.92 -49.89
C ASN A 185 -44.32 3.36 -49.63
N GLN A 186 -45.33 3.96 -50.27
CA GLN A 186 -46.74 3.58 -50.09
C GLN A 186 -47.17 2.40 -50.97
N ASN A 187 -46.43 2.08 -52.02
CA ASN A 187 -46.93 1.16 -53.05
C ASN A 187 -46.90 -0.31 -52.62
N GLN A 188 -45.99 -0.68 -51.71
CA GLN A 188 -45.85 -2.05 -51.22
C GLN A 188 -45.25 -2.06 -49.80
N MET A 189 -46.11 -2.12 -48.80
CA MET A 189 -45.72 -2.26 -47.40
C MET A 189 -45.72 -3.74 -46.99
N LEU A 190 -45.00 -4.08 -45.92
CA LEU A 190 -44.94 -5.44 -45.40
C LEU A 190 -45.82 -5.57 -44.14
N VAL A 191 -46.54 -6.68 -44.04
CA VAL A 191 -47.26 -7.10 -42.83
C VAL A 191 -47.01 -8.56 -42.53
N VAL A 192 -47.10 -8.95 -41.26
CA VAL A 192 -47.10 -10.34 -40.84
C VAL A 192 -48.54 -10.79 -40.59
N ASN A 193 -48.92 -11.93 -41.17
CA ASN A 193 -50.20 -12.56 -40.87
C ASN A 193 -50.22 -13.06 -39.41
N THR A 194 -51.32 -12.84 -38.71
CA THR A 194 -51.54 -13.30 -37.33
C THR A 194 -51.76 -14.80 -37.22
N ASN A 195 -52.16 -15.46 -38.31
CA ASN A 195 -52.43 -16.90 -38.35
C ASN A 195 -51.15 -17.73 -38.32
N TYR A 196 -51.23 -18.92 -37.72
CA TYR A 196 -50.12 -19.88 -37.71
C TYR A 196 -50.05 -20.65 -39.04
N PRO A 197 -48.86 -20.78 -39.67
CA PRO A 197 -47.60 -20.15 -39.30
C PRO A 197 -47.58 -18.66 -39.70
N LYS A 198 -46.96 -17.81 -38.89
CA LYS A 198 -46.88 -16.37 -39.20
C LYS A 198 -45.94 -16.15 -40.38
N GLN A 199 -46.41 -15.49 -41.43
CA GLN A 199 -45.67 -15.24 -42.67
C GLN A 199 -45.82 -13.78 -43.11
N ILE A 200 -44.88 -13.30 -43.94
CA ILE A 200 -44.85 -11.91 -44.41
C ILE A 200 -45.60 -11.78 -45.73
N TYR A 201 -46.49 -10.80 -45.81
CA TYR A 201 -47.24 -10.43 -46.99
C TYR A 201 -46.88 -9.01 -47.42
N GLN A 202 -46.80 -8.80 -48.72
CA GLN A 202 -46.76 -7.50 -49.35
C GLN A 202 -48.19 -6.99 -49.52
N VAL A 203 -48.43 -5.77 -49.08
CA VAL A 203 -49.73 -5.10 -49.13
C VAL A 203 -49.59 -3.80 -49.90
N ASN A 204 -50.44 -3.59 -50.90
CA ASN A 204 -50.57 -2.29 -51.53
C ASN A 204 -51.53 -1.43 -50.70
N THR A 205 -51.04 -0.32 -50.16
CA THR A 205 -51.84 0.55 -49.28
C THR A 205 -53.03 1.19 -49.99
N ASN A 206 -53.02 1.26 -51.33
CA ASN A 206 -54.16 1.72 -52.13
C ASN A 206 -55.20 0.62 -52.40
N GLN A 207 -54.84 -0.66 -52.23
CA GLN A 207 -55.73 -1.81 -52.39
C GLN A 207 -55.42 -2.85 -51.29
N PRO A 208 -55.76 -2.58 -50.02
CA PRO A 208 -55.33 -3.39 -48.88
C PRO A 208 -55.77 -4.86 -48.97
N SER A 209 -56.89 -5.11 -49.65
CA SER A 209 -57.43 -6.47 -49.87
C SER A 209 -56.56 -7.35 -50.78
N LYS A 210 -55.55 -6.79 -51.46
CA LYS A 210 -54.60 -7.53 -52.30
C LYS A 210 -53.30 -7.77 -51.56
N GLU A 211 -53.34 -8.69 -50.60
CA GLU A 211 -52.15 -9.17 -49.91
C GLU A 211 -51.50 -10.29 -50.73
N THR A 212 -50.20 -10.20 -50.98
CA THR A 212 -49.43 -11.23 -51.69
C THR A 212 -48.32 -11.76 -50.79
N LEU A 213 -48.22 -13.08 -50.62
CA LEU A 213 -47.14 -13.69 -49.84
C LEU A 213 -45.77 -13.24 -50.40
N LEU A 214 -44.91 -12.70 -49.53
CA LEU A 214 -43.57 -12.29 -49.93
C LEU A 214 -42.74 -13.53 -50.29
N LYS A 215 -42.23 -13.57 -51.52
CA LYS A 215 -41.38 -14.66 -52.00
C LYS A 215 -39.96 -14.48 -51.48
N THR A 216 -39.53 -15.35 -50.57
CA THR A 216 -38.15 -15.41 -50.06
C THR A 216 -37.40 -16.62 -50.65
N PRO A 217 -36.05 -16.58 -50.74
CA PRO A 217 -35.26 -17.69 -51.27
C PRO A 217 -35.50 -19.03 -50.55
N LYS A 218 -35.73 -18.99 -49.24
CA LYS A 218 -36.23 -20.11 -48.43
C LYS A 218 -37.46 -19.65 -47.66
N PRO A 219 -38.41 -20.55 -47.34
CA PRO A 219 -39.59 -20.20 -46.54
C PRO A 219 -39.20 -19.54 -45.22
N LEU A 220 -39.94 -18.48 -44.88
CA LEU A 220 -39.79 -17.71 -43.65
C LEU A 220 -41.09 -17.84 -42.85
N TYR A 221 -41.04 -18.64 -41.78
CA TYR A 221 -42.16 -18.87 -40.87
C TYR A 221 -41.91 -18.24 -39.51
N GLN A 222 -42.96 -18.11 -38.70
CA GLN A 222 -42.91 -17.35 -37.45
C GLN A 222 -42.24 -15.98 -37.67
N ALA A 223 -42.58 -15.36 -38.79
CA ALA A 223 -41.83 -14.24 -39.31
C ALA A 223 -42.08 -12.97 -38.48
N LYS A 224 -41.07 -12.11 -38.41
CA LYS A 224 -41.11 -10.77 -37.81
C LYS A 224 -40.49 -9.76 -38.76
N ILE A 225 -40.95 -8.52 -38.68
CA ILE A 225 -40.45 -7.40 -39.47
C ILE A 225 -39.80 -6.40 -38.50
N HIS A 226 -38.53 -6.11 -38.73
CA HIS A 226 -37.80 -5.07 -38.02
C HIS A 226 -37.44 -3.96 -39.01
N PRO A 227 -38.22 -2.85 -39.07
CA PRO A 227 -37.92 -1.72 -39.92
C PRO A 227 -36.59 -1.07 -39.49
N LEU A 228 -35.60 -1.04 -40.38
CA LEU A 228 -34.28 -0.48 -40.07
C LEU A 228 -34.25 1.01 -40.40
N ASN A 229 -34.46 1.34 -41.67
CA ASN A 229 -34.36 2.70 -42.21
C ASN A 229 -35.52 3.02 -43.16
N GLN A 230 -35.40 4.07 -43.98
CA GLN A 230 -36.48 4.47 -44.91
C GLN A 230 -36.72 3.47 -46.05
N ALA A 231 -35.70 2.69 -46.41
CA ALA A 231 -35.73 1.82 -47.59
C ALA A 231 -35.65 0.33 -47.25
N GLU A 232 -35.16 -0.03 -46.07
CA GLU A 232 -34.81 -1.41 -45.75
C GLU A 232 -35.47 -1.90 -44.45
N SER A 233 -35.94 -3.12 -44.50
CA SER A 233 -36.49 -3.87 -43.38
C SER A 233 -35.75 -5.20 -43.22
N LEU A 234 -35.49 -5.59 -41.98
CA LEU A 234 -34.93 -6.88 -41.63
C LEU A 234 -36.08 -7.87 -41.36
N LEU A 235 -36.12 -8.93 -42.14
CA LEU A 235 -37.12 -9.98 -42.06
C LEU A 235 -36.49 -11.18 -41.39
N ILE A 236 -37.00 -11.60 -40.23
CA ILE A 236 -36.42 -12.70 -39.46
C ILE A 236 -37.49 -13.74 -39.16
N GLY A 237 -37.11 -15.02 -39.16
CA GLY A 237 -38.03 -16.10 -38.88
C GLY A 237 -37.32 -17.44 -38.73
N SER A 238 -38.11 -18.49 -38.83
CA SER A 238 -37.72 -19.89 -38.80
C SER A 238 -37.82 -20.49 -40.21
N THR A 239 -36.93 -21.43 -40.52
CA THR A 239 -37.03 -22.26 -41.74
C THR A 239 -38.20 -23.23 -41.70
N GLU A 240 -38.73 -23.54 -40.51
CA GLU A 240 -39.84 -24.46 -40.28
C GLU A 240 -41.04 -23.76 -39.64
N LYS A 241 -42.24 -24.29 -39.86
CA LYS A 241 -43.49 -23.72 -39.30
C LYS A 241 -43.44 -23.58 -37.79
N ASP A 242 -42.87 -24.57 -37.12
CA ASP A 242 -42.58 -24.58 -35.69
C ASP A 242 -41.13 -24.11 -35.47
N GLU A 243 -40.97 -23.00 -34.74
CA GLU A 243 -39.68 -22.39 -34.45
C GLU A 243 -38.74 -23.28 -33.63
N GLN A 244 -39.26 -24.25 -32.88
CA GLN A 244 -38.43 -25.17 -32.08
C GLN A 244 -37.69 -26.18 -32.94
N ASN A 245 -38.26 -26.50 -34.11
CA ASN A 245 -37.71 -27.49 -35.04
C ASN A 245 -36.91 -26.84 -36.17
N GLY A 246 -37.07 -25.54 -36.39
CA GLY A 246 -36.40 -24.80 -37.45
C GLY A 246 -35.09 -24.14 -37.04
N LYS A 247 -34.36 -23.66 -38.05
CA LYS A 247 -33.21 -22.79 -37.86
C LYS A 247 -33.60 -21.35 -38.09
N LEU A 248 -32.90 -20.44 -37.41
CA LEU A 248 -33.12 -19.03 -37.64
C LEU A 248 -32.63 -18.63 -39.05
N ILE A 249 -33.45 -17.88 -39.76
CA ILE A 249 -33.16 -17.38 -41.09
C ILE A 249 -33.59 -15.91 -41.17
N ALA A 250 -32.78 -15.11 -41.85
CA ALA A 250 -32.98 -13.67 -41.92
C ALA A 250 -32.63 -13.11 -43.29
N TYR A 251 -33.43 -12.14 -43.73
CA TYR A 251 -33.25 -11.43 -44.99
C TYR A 251 -33.30 -9.92 -44.78
N LEU A 252 -32.34 -9.20 -45.36
CA LEU A 252 -32.46 -7.77 -45.56
C LEU A 252 -33.27 -7.53 -46.83
N TYR A 253 -34.43 -6.91 -46.68
CA TYR A 253 -35.33 -6.57 -47.77
C TYR A 253 -35.30 -5.08 -48.05
N ASN A 254 -34.97 -4.71 -49.29
CA ASN A 254 -35.10 -3.34 -49.76
C ASN A 254 -36.50 -3.14 -50.35
N GLU A 255 -37.29 -2.28 -49.70
CA GLU A 255 -38.68 -1.98 -50.02
C GLU A 255 -38.83 -1.12 -51.29
N GLN A 256 -37.76 -0.49 -51.77
CA GLN A 256 -37.79 0.35 -52.98
C GLN A 256 -37.52 -0.46 -54.26
N ASN A 257 -36.53 -1.37 -54.22
CA ASN A 257 -36.11 -2.16 -55.39
C ASN A 257 -36.44 -3.66 -55.28
N HIS A 258 -37.07 -4.08 -54.19
CA HIS A 258 -37.52 -5.45 -53.91
C HIS A 258 -36.40 -6.49 -53.83
N ARG A 259 -35.15 -6.06 -53.63
CA ARG A 259 -34.02 -6.98 -53.48
C ARG A 259 -34.00 -7.59 -52.08
N LEU A 260 -33.83 -8.91 -52.04
CA LEU A 260 -33.55 -9.67 -50.82
C LEU A 260 -32.08 -10.04 -50.77
N LEU A 261 -31.47 -9.87 -49.60
CA LEU A 261 -30.13 -10.36 -49.29
C LEU A 261 -30.20 -11.28 -48.06
N ASP A 262 -29.58 -12.45 -48.16
CA ASP A 262 -29.47 -13.37 -47.02
C ASP A 262 -28.46 -12.83 -46.00
N VAL A 263 -28.93 -12.59 -44.78
CA VAL A 263 -28.13 -12.09 -43.66
C VAL A 263 -28.14 -13.08 -42.48
N SER A 264 -28.54 -14.33 -42.73
CA SER A 264 -28.70 -15.37 -41.70
C SER A 264 -27.39 -15.71 -40.99
N SER A 265 -26.24 -15.48 -41.64
CA SER A 265 -24.91 -15.69 -41.05
C SER A 265 -24.69 -14.85 -39.78
N MET A 266 -25.33 -13.68 -39.68
CA MET A 266 -25.31 -12.81 -38.50
C MET A 266 -25.85 -13.49 -37.25
N PHE A 267 -26.75 -14.46 -37.43
CA PHE A 267 -27.51 -15.09 -36.36
C PHE A 267 -27.08 -16.53 -36.07
N LYS A 268 -25.91 -16.95 -36.55
CA LYS A 268 -25.41 -18.33 -36.39
C LYS A 268 -25.38 -18.81 -34.92
N HIS A 269 -25.23 -17.88 -33.99
CA HIS A 269 -25.17 -18.14 -32.54
C HIS A 269 -26.42 -17.65 -31.77
N ALA A 270 -27.43 -17.12 -32.46
CA ALA A 270 -28.67 -16.64 -31.86
C ALA A 270 -29.78 -17.69 -31.99
N THR A 271 -30.67 -17.74 -30.99
CA THR A 271 -31.88 -18.56 -31.04
C THR A 271 -33.09 -17.72 -31.44
N TYR A 272 -34.18 -18.38 -31.85
CA TYR A 272 -35.45 -17.68 -32.09
C TYR A 272 -35.97 -16.96 -30.82
N ALA A 273 -35.70 -17.52 -29.63
CA ALA A 273 -36.02 -16.89 -28.35
C ALA A 273 -35.23 -15.58 -28.12
N ASP A 274 -33.98 -15.48 -28.59
CA ASP A 274 -33.18 -14.26 -28.43
C ASP A 274 -33.75 -13.10 -29.26
N ILE A 275 -34.38 -13.41 -30.39
CA ILE A 275 -35.00 -12.44 -31.32
C ILE A 275 -36.46 -12.14 -30.95
N THR A 276 -37.11 -13.07 -30.24
CA THR A 276 -38.45 -12.84 -29.69
C THR A 276 -38.46 -12.32 -28.27
N SER A 277 -37.30 -12.25 -27.62
CA SER A 277 -37.10 -11.57 -26.35
C SER A 277 -37.53 -10.11 -26.42
N LEU A 278 -37.78 -9.51 -25.26
CA LEU A 278 -38.54 -8.27 -25.19
C LEU A 278 -37.92 -7.06 -25.90
N ASN A 279 -36.62 -7.03 -26.28
CA ASN A 279 -36.01 -5.89 -26.98
C ASN A 279 -34.67 -6.19 -27.69
N PRO A 280 -34.60 -7.01 -28.76
CA PRO A 280 -33.42 -7.00 -29.62
C PRO A 280 -33.34 -5.66 -30.36
N TYR A 281 -32.11 -5.17 -30.57
CA TYR A 281 -31.90 -3.96 -31.35
C TYR A 281 -31.22 -4.29 -32.67
N PHE A 282 -31.72 -3.67 -33.74
CA PHE A 282 -31.18 -3.79 -35.09
C PHE A 282 -30.94 -2.40 -35.64
N TYR A 283 -29.78 -2.22 -36.26
CA TYR A 283 -29.40 -0.93 -36.82
C TYR A 283 -28.77 -1.07 -38.19
N LYS A 284 -29.11 -0.17 -39.10
CA LYS A 284 -28.44 -0.02 -40.39
C LYS A 284 -28.80 1.35 -40.98
N ASN A 285 -27.82 2.23 -41.14
CA ASN A 285 -28.04 3.47 -41.89
C ASN A 285 -28.29 3.16 -43.38
N GLU A 286 -29.16 3.94 -44.03
CA GLU A 286 -29.63 3.74 -45.41
C GLU A 286 -28.48 3.55 -46.43
N ASN A 287 -27.38 4.29 -46.28
CA ASN A 287 -26.24 4.27 -47.22
C ASN A 287 -25.03 3.47 -46.74
N GLU A 288 -25.14 2.76 -45.60
CA GLU A 288 -24.06 1.96 -45.06
C GLU A 288 -24.21 0.49 -45.41
N ASN A 289 -23.09 -0.23 -45.43
CA ASN A 289 -23.08 -1.66 -45.72
C ASN A 289 -23.22 -2.52 -44.46
N ASN A 290 -23.09 -1.91 -43.28
CA ASN A 290 -23.07 -2.66 -42.03
C ASN A 290 -24.46 -2.75 -41.43
N VAL A 291 -24.93 -3.98 -41.23
CA VAL A 291 -26.06 -4.26 -40.34
C VAL A 291 -25.49 -4.56 -38.97
N TYR A 292 -26.08 -4.01 -37.92
CA TYR A 292 -25.73 -4.28 -36.53
C TYR A 292 -26.89 -4.97 -35.81
N PHE A 293 -26.55 -5.88 -34.91
CA PHE A 293 -27.47 -6.65 -34.09
C PHE A 293 -26.99 -6.63 -32.64
N ASP A 294 -27.90 -6.37 -31.70
CA ASP A 294 -27.70 -6.56 -30.26
C ASP A 294 -28.83 -7.44 -29.68
N ALA A 295 -28.45 -8.57 -29.12
CA ALA A 295 -29.33 -9.55 -28.48
C ALA A 295 -29.60 -9.19 -27.00
N SER A 296 -30.01 -7.94 -26.75
CA SER A 296 -30.24 -7.40 -25.40
C SER A 296 -29.07 -7.63 -24.45
N GLY A 297 -27.85 -7.39 -24.90
CA GLY A 297 -26.64 -7.52 -24.09
C GLY A 297 -26.12 -8.95 -23.90
N LYS A 298 -26.70 -9.99 -24.51
CA LYS A 298 -26.09 -11.34 -24.54
C LYS A 298 -24.95 -11.43 -25.55
N MET A 299 -25.17 -10.86 -26.73
CA MET A 299 -24.22 -10.81 -27.83
C MET A 299 -24.53 -9.63 -28.74
N ALA A 300 -23.50 -9.14 -29.43
CA ALA A 300 -23.63 -8.19 -30.52
C ALA A 300 -22.98 -8.76 -31.78
N ALA A 301 -23.49 -8.41 -32.95
CA ALA A 301 -22.90 -8.79 -34.23
C ALA A 301 -22.96 -7.64 -35.23
N VAL A 302 -22.01 -7.64 -36.17
CA VAL A 302 -22.00 -6.78 -37.35
C VAL A 302 -21.82 -7.65 -38.59
N LEU A 303 -22.58 -7.35 -39.63
CA LEU A 303 -22.49 -7.98 -40.94
C LEU A 303 -22.26 -6.89 -41.98
N ASP A 304 -21.19 -7.03 -42.76
CA ASP A 304 -21.00 -6.25 -43.97
C ASP A 304 -21.76 -6.92 -45.13
N VAL A 305 -22.83 -6.28 -45.61
CA VAL A 305 -23.70 -6.79 -46.67
C VAL A 305 -23.02 -6.92 -48.03
N LYS A 306 -21.91 -6.21 -48.28
CA LYS A 306 -21.15 -6.33 -49.53
C LYS A 306 -20.25 -7.54 -49.53
N THR A 307 -19.56 -7.79 -48.41
CA THR A 307 -18.58 -8.88 -48.31
C THR A 307 -19.16 -10.17 -47.74
N GLY A 308 -20.34 -10.10 -47.10
CA GLY A 308 -20.96 -11.20 -46.37
C GLY A 308 -20.20 -11.60 -45.10
N LYS A 309 -19.20 -10.81 -44.69
CA LYS A 309 -18.40 -11.09 -43.49
C LYS A 309 -19.19 -10.70 -42.24
N THR A 310 -19.27 -11.64 -41.31
CA THR A 310 -19.88 -11.45 -39.99
C THR A 310 -18.80 -11.43 -38.93
N ASN A 311 -18.84 -10.43 -38.04
CA ASN A 311 -18.12 -10.43 -36.78
C ASN A 311 -19.14 -10.42 -35.65
N SER A 312 -18.96 -11.28 -34.65
CA SER A 312 -19.82 -11.33 -33.47
C SER A 312 -18.99 -11.31 -32.20
N ILE A 313 -19.55 -10.76 -31.14
CA ILE A 313 -18.95 -10.73 -29.82
C ILE A 313 -20.01 -11.01 -28.75
N THR A 314 -19.64 -11.81 -27.77
CA THR A 314 -20.49 -12.15 -26.62
C THR A 314 -20.21 -11.23 -25.44
N ALA A 315 -21.17 -11.11 -24.52
CA ALA A 315 -20.98 -10.39 -23.27
C ALA A 315 -19.76 -10.87 -22.47
N LYS A 316 -19.51 -12.19 -22.51
CA LYS A 316 -18.37 -12.83 -21.83
C LYS A 316 -17.04 -12.37 -22.42
N GLU A 317 -16.94 -12.25 -23.74
CA GLU A 317 -15.73 -11.74 -24.41
C GLU A 317 -15.52 -10.25 -24.12
N ILE A 318 -16.57 -9.42 -24.15
CA ILE A 318 -16.44 -8.00 -23.77
C ILE A 318 -15.95 -7.86 -22.33
N SER A 319 -16.43 -8.71 -21.41
CA SER A 319 -16.02 -8.67 -20.01
C SER A 319 -14.55 -9.06 -19.77
N SER A 320 -13.91 -9.77 -20.71
CA SER A 320 -12.49 -10.12 -20.61
C SER A 320 -11.55 -9.05 -21.16
N PHE A 321 -12.08 -8.01 -21.82
CA PHE A 321 -11.28 -6.95 -22.41
C PHE A 321 -10.60 -6.13 -21.31
N LYS A 322 -9.30 -5.88 -21.47
CA LYS A 322 -8.50 -5.18 -20.45
C LYS A 322 -8.77 -3.67 -20.53
N THR A 323 -8.96 -3.03 -19.37
CA THR A 323 -8.99 -1.56 -19.29
C THR A 323 -7.60 -1.01 -19.63
N SER A 324 -7.50 -0.16 -20.66
CA SER A 324 -6.24 0.47 -21.07
C SER A 324 -5.65 1.32 -19.95
N ALA A 325 -4.33 1.52 -19.93
CA ALA A 325 -3.66 2.35 -18.92
C ALA A 325 -4.16 3.81 -18.95
N ASP A 326 -4.48 4.32 -20.15
CA ASP A 326 -5.00 5.67 -20.36
C ASP A 326 -6.43 5.86 -19.85
N ALA A 327 -7.28 4.83 -20.00
CA ALA A 327 -8.63 4.81 -19.41
C ALA A 327 -8.58 4.85 -17.87
N LYS A 328 -7.58 4.21 -17.25
CA LYS A 328 -7.39 4.27 -15.78
C LYS A 328 -7.01 5.67 -15.31
N TRP A 329 -6.14 6.36 -16.04
CA TRP A 329 -5.76 7.74 -15.73
C TRP A 329 -6.93 8.72 -15.91
N THR A 330 -7.69 8.59 -16.99
CA THR A 330 -8.88 9.44 -17.21
C THR A 330 -9.97 9.19 -16.18
N LEU A 331 -10.21 7.94 -15.77
CA LEU A 331 -11.10 7.59 -14.66
C LEU A 331 -10.64 8.19 -13.33
N PHE A 332 -9.35 8.13 -13.05
CA PHE A 332 -8.77 8.73 -11.84
C PHE A 332 -8.92 10.26 -11.83
N ILE A 333 -8.66 10.94 -12.95
CA ILE A 333 -8.87 12.40 -13.07
C ILE A 333 -10.35 12.78 -12.96
N ALA A 334 -11.25 12.01 -13.56
CA ALA A 334 -12.69 12.23 -13.43
C ALA A 334 -13.17 12.04 -11.98
N PHE A 335 -12.68 11.00 -11.29
CA PHE A 335 -12.91 10.78 -9.87
C PHE A 335 -12.44 11.96 -9.01
N LEU A 336 -11.27 12.54 -9.31
CA LEU A 336 -10.79 13.75 -8.63
C LEU A 336 -11.62 15.01 -8.93
N LYS A 337 -12.31 15.08 -10.08
CA LYS A 337 -13.18 16.23 -10.38
C LYS A 337 -14.54 16.15 -9.69
N ASP A 338 -15.11 14.95 -9.60
CA ASP A 338 -16.46 14.74 -9.07
C ASP A 338 -16.53 14.77 -7.53
N SER A 339 -15.40 14.76 -6.83
CA SER A 339 -15.37 14.74 -5.36
C SER A 339 -14.29 15.67 -4.79
N PRO A 340 -14.51 17.00 -4.83
CA PRO A 340 -13.50 17.98 -4.43
C PRO A 340 -12.98 17.78 -3.00
N ALA A 341 -13.83 17.30 -2.07
CA ALA A 341 -13.42 16.98 -0.71
C ALA A 341 -12.40 15.81 -0.65
N LEU A 342 -12.62 14.75 -1.44
CA LEU A 342 -11.67 13.64 -1.53
C LEU A 342 -10.39 14.05 -2.27
N SER A 343 -10.50 14.92 -3.26
CA SER A 343 -9.36 15.43 -4.03
C SER A 343 -8.47 16.32 -3.20
N ILE A 344 -9.05 17.17 -2.34
CA ILE A 344 -8.30 17.94 -1.34
C ILE A 344 -7.62 16.98 -0.36
N ASN A 345 -8.31 15.94 0.12
CA ASN A 345 -7.71 14.96 1.02
C ASN A 345 -6.54 14.21 0.35
N TRP A 346 -6.70 13.78 -0.91
CA TRP A 346 -5.64 13.10 -1.65
C TRP A 346 -4.46 14.03 -1.97
N LEU A 347 -4.74 15.28 -2.34
CA LEU A 347 -3.73 16.32 -2.51
C LEU A 347 -2.98 16.58 -1.21
N ILE A 348 -3.68 16.61 -0.07
CA ILE A 348 -3.07 16.70 1.27
C ILE A 348 -2.19 15.49 1.54
N TRP A 349 -2.61 14.26 1.23
CA TRP A 349 -1.79 13.07 1.43
C TRP A 349 -0.56 13.03 0.52
N VAL A 350 -0.67 13.50 -0.73
CA VAL A 350 0.48 13.65 -1.63
C VAL A 350 1.40 14.76 -1.14
N LEU A 351 0.86 15.92 -0.74
CA LEU A 351 1.63 17.00 -0.14
C LEU A 351 2.35 16.53 1.12
N ILE A 352 1.68 15.81 2.00
CA ILE A 352 2.26 15.20 3.20
C ILE A 352 3.39 14.25 2.80
N SER A 353 3.18 13.38 1.83
CA SER A 353 4.18 12.40 1.38
C SER A 353 5.40 13.07 0.72
N VAL A 354 5.17 14.09 -0.12
CA VAL A 354 6.21 14.92 -0.74
C VAL A 354 6.93 15.74 0.32
N PHE A 355 6.21 16.26 1.32
CA PHE A 355 6.77 16.98 2.45
C PHE A 355 7.61 16.05 3.34
N PHE A 356 7.20 14.80 3.55
CA PHE A 356 7.98 13.78 4.25
C PHE A 356 9.21 13.35 3.44
N LEU A 357 9.11 13.25 2.12
CA LEU A 357 10.26 13.01 1.23
C LEU A 357 11.23 14.19 1.29
N LEU A 358 10.74 15.42 1.12
CA LEU A 358 11.53 16.65 1.26
C LEU A 358 12.16 16.74 2.65
N PHE A 359 11.45 16.44 3.73
CA PHE A 359 12.00 16.39 5.09
C PHE A 359 13.04 15.29 5.23
N SER A 360 12.84 14.10 4.66
CA SER A 360 13.84 13.02 4.65
C SER A 360 15.12 13.40 3.91
N PHE A 361 15.06 14.28 2.90
CA PHE A 361 16.25 14.78 2.19
C PHE A 361 16.86 16.04 2.83
N VAL A 362 16.04 16.95 3.37
CA VAL A 362 16.45 18.25 3.94
C VAL A 362 16.92 18.12 5.39
N ILE A 363 16.28 17.29 6.23
CA ILE A 363 16.71 17.04 7.61
C ILE A 363 18.17 16.59 7.66
N PRO A 364 18.64 15.58 6.89
CA PRO A 364 20.06 15.24 6.90
C PRO A 364 20.92 16.39 6.36
N LEU A 365 20.49 17.17 5.37
CA LEU A 365 21.27 18.27 4.81
C LEU A 365 21.47 19.45 5.80
N VAL A 366 20.45 19.80 6.59
CA VAL A 366 20.47 20.92 7.55
C VAL A 366 20.93 20.48 8.95
N SER A 367 20.63 19.24 9.36
CA SER A 367 21.08 18.71 10.65
C SER A 367 22.53 18.24 10.65
N ARG A 368 23.11 17.88 9.49
CA ARG A 368 24.54 17.51 9.38
C ARG A 368 25.47 18.64 9.84
N PRO A 369 25.36 19.90 9.40
CA PRO A 369 26.23 20.97 9.89
C PRO A 369 25.92 21.38 11.35
N PHE A 370 24.66 21.38 11.78
CA PHE A 370 24.31 21.73 13.17
C PHE A 370 24.75 20.66 14.19
N LYS A 371 24.58 19.37 13.85
CA LYS A 371 25.08 18.24 14.64
C LYS A 371 26.59 18.10 14.55
N ARG A 372 27.23 18.36 13.38
CA ARG A 372 28.70 18.39 13.26
C ARG A 372 29.32 19.54 14.05
N LYS A 373 28.74 20.74 14.03
CA LYS A 373 29.26 21.91 14.76
C LYS A 373 29.11 21.77 16.28
N ASN A 374 28.01 21.17 16.76
CA ASN A 374 27.90 20.83 18.18
C ASN A 374 28.77 19.63 18.58
N ARG A 375 28.97 18.62 17.70
CA ARG A 375 29.86 17.46 17.98
C ARG A 375 31.35 17.80 17.96
N ALA A 376 31.80 18.71 17.08
CA ALA A 376 33.20 19.14 16.99
C ALA A 376 33.63 20.05 18.16
N GLU A 377 32.68 20.69 18.85
CA GLU A 377 32.93 21.58 19.98
C GLU A 377 32.50 20.99 21.34
N SER A 378 32.03 19.74 21.37
CA SER A 378 31.57 19.07 22.60
C SER A 378 32.42 17.85 22.92
N ILE A 379 32.71 17.64 24.19
CA ILE A 379 33.52 16.52 24.69
C ILE A 379 32.59 15.57 25.44
N LEU A 380 32.77 14.26 25.24
CA LEU A 380 32.01 13.24 25.94
C LEU A 380 32.65 13.03 27.32
N LEU A 381 31.88 13.21 28.39
CA LEU A 381 32.35 13.10 29.77
C LEU A 381 31.37 12.24 30.56
N GLN A 382 31.87 11.49 31.53
CA GLN A 382 31.03 10.81 32.50
C GLN A 382 30.66 11.80 33.60
N ALA A 383 29.38 11.83 33.96
CA ALA A 383 28.85 12.70 35.01
C ALA A 383 28.09 11.87 36.06
N THR A 384 28.21 12.28 37.31
CA THR A 384 27.45 11.73 38.42
C THR A 384 26.18 12.54 38.63
N ILE A 385 25.04 11.87 38.77
CA ILE A 385 23.77 12.51 39.10
C ILE A 385 23.78 12.89 40.58
N LEU A 386 23.77 14.19 40.89
CA LEU A 386 23.65 14.70 42.25
C LEU A 386 22.19 14.73 42.72
N SER A 387 21.27 15.08 41.82
CA SER A 387 19.82 15.08 42.11
C SER A 387 19.00 14.92 40.85
N ALA A 388 17.83 14.28 40.97
CA ALA A 388 16.86 14.13 39.90
C ALA A 388 15.48 14.55 40.42
N ASN A 389 14.92 15.65 39.87
CA ASN A 389 13.63 16.19 40.30
C ASN A 389 12.67 16.28 39.12
N GLU A 390 11.43 15.80 39.29
CA GLU A 390 10.40 16.00 38.27
C GLU A 390 10.03 17.48 38.12
N THR A 391 9.79 17.90 36.88
CA THR A 391 9.44 19.30 36.56
C THR A 391 7.94 19.56 36.49
N GLY A 392 7.10 18.53 36.72
CA GLY A 392 5.64 18.62 36.60
C GLY A 392 5.12 18.69 35.15
N THR A 393 6.00 18.60 34.15
CA THR A 393 5.64 18.61 32.72
C THR A 393 5.75 17.19 32.13
N TYR A 394 4.72 16.73 31.42
CA TYR A 394 4.70 15.43 30.75
C TYR A 394 4.72 15.59 29.22
N ILE A 395 5.52 14.77 28.54
CA ILE A 395 5.59 14.71 27.06
C ILE A 395 5.35 13.25 26.68
N ASN A 396 4.31 12.97 25.89
CA ASN A 396 3.89 11.61 25.53
C ASN A 396 3.74 10.68 26.75
N ASN A 397 3.05 11.15 27.80
CA ASN A 397 2.85 10.44 29.08
C ASN A 397 4.14 10.06 29.84
N GLN A 398 5.29 10.65 29.49
CA GLN A 398 6.56 10.46 30.19
C GLN A 398 6.95 11.75 30.94
N PRO A 399 7.38 11.66 32.21
CA PRO A 399 7.74 12.84 32.99
C PRO A 399 9.04 13.45 32.47
N ARG A 400 9.08 14.79 32.41
CA ARG A 400 10.31 15.54 32.18
C ARG A 400 11.02 15.76 33.52
N VAL A 401 12.24 15.26 33.62
CA VAL A 401 13.06 15.33 34.84
C VAL A 401 14.21 16.31 34.66
N ARG A 402 14.48 17.07 35.72
CA ARG A 402 15.63 17.95 35.88
C ARG A 402 16.72 17.23 36.65
N PHE A 403 17.87 17.03 36.00
CA PHE A 403 19.07 16.44 36.56
C PHE A 403 20.08 17.52 36.93
N LEU A 404 20.63 17.45 38.14
CA LEU A 404 21.87 18.15 38.49
C LEU A 404 23.01 17.15 38.38
N LEU A 405 23.98 17.45 37.53
CA LEU A 405 25.08 16.53 37.18
C LEU A 405 26.41 17.15 37.59
N ARG A 406 27.31 16.35 38.18
CA ARG A 406 28.71 16.73 38.48
C ARG A 406 29.67 15.92 37.61
N PHE A 407 30.63 16.58 36.97
CA PHE A 407 31.64 15.94 36.12
C PHE A 407 32.98 16.68 36.20
N PHE A 408 34.07 15.99 35.84
CA PHE A 408 35.40 16.60 35.79
C PHE A 408 35.74 17.06 34.39
N TYR A 409 36.25 18.28 34.26
CA TYR A 409 36.77 18.81 33.01
C TYR A 409 38.09 19.53 33.28
N LYS A 410 39.19 19.02 32.69
CA LYS A 410 40.57 19.50 32.93
C LYS A 410 40.97 19.50 34.42
N GLY A 411 40.57 18.46 35.16
CA GLY A 411 40.91 18.29 36.57
C GLY A 411 40.03 19.06 37.56
N GLU A 412 39.11 19.90 37.09
CA GLU A 412 38.17 20.65 37.95
C GLU A 412 36.77 20.02 37.93
N ALA A 413 36.13 19.95 39.09
CA ALA A 413 34.74 19.52 39.22
C ALA A 413 33.79 20.64 38.76
N LYS A 414 32.86 20.31 37.85
CA LYS A 414 31.83 21.21 37.35
C LYS A 414 30.44 20.61 37.55
N GLU A 415 29.47 21.48 37.80
CA GLU A 415 28.07 21.12 37.99
C GLU A 415 27.17 21.76 36.94
N ILE A 416 26.23 21.00 36.40
CA ILE A 416 25.33 21.48 35.36
C ILE A 416 23.93 20.88 35.47
N THR A 417 22.92 21.69 35.14
CA THR A 417 21.53 21.23 35.08
C THR A 417 21.17 20.80 33.67
N VAL A 418 20.64 19.58 33.52
CA VAL A 418 20.13 19.03 32.26
C VAL A 418 18.67 18.63 32.43
N HIS A 419 17.86 18.80 31.38
CA HIS A 419 16.46 18.38 31.37
C HIS A 419 16.27 17.27 30.34
N GLN A 420 15.67 16.15 30.73
CA GLN A 420 15.40 15.04 29.83
C GLN A 420 14.03 14.40 30.11
N VAL A 421 13.40 13.89 29.06
CA VAL A 421 12.20 13.05 29.16
C VAL A 421 12.67 11.61 29.33
N ILE A 422 12.25 10.95 30.41
CA ILE A 422 12.66 9.58 30.73
C ILE A 422 11.43 8.65 30.70
N SER A 423 11.63 7.43 30.19
CA SER A 423 10.56 6.42 30.07
C SER A 423 10.25 5.71 31.39
N SER A 424 11.17 5.71 32.36
CA SER A 424 10.95 5.19 33.72
C SER A 424 11.87 5.88 34.73
N LEU A 425 11.36 6.19 35.93
CA LEU A 425 12.13 6.72 37.06
C LEU A 425 12.91 5.64 37.83
N SER A 426 12.59 4.35 37.62
CA SER A 426 13.02 3.26 38.52
C SER A 426 14.51 2.92 38.46
N HIS A 427 15.28 3.52 37.55
CA HIS A 427 16.71 3.22 37.35
C HIS A 427 17.64 4.43 37.54
N ILE A 428 17.11 5.58 37.99
CA ILE A 428 17.89 6.82 38.10
C ILE A 428 17.95 7.29 39.54
N SER A 429 18.90 6.73 40.28
CA SER A 429 19.18 7.14 41.67
C SER A 429 20.28 8.21 41.72
N PRO A 430 20.17 9.21 42.61
CA PRO A 430 21.30 10.06 42.97
C PRO A 430 22.54 9.20 43.29
N GLY A 431 23.69 9.54 42.71
CA GLY A 431 24.91 8.73 42.71
C GLY A 431 25.12 7.89 41.44
N GLY A 432 24.08 7.69 40.61
CA GLY A 432 24.19 7.02 39.31
C GLY A 432 25.06 7.81 38.32
N GLN A 433 25.74 7.08 37.42
CA GLN A 433 26.60 7.68 36.41
C GLN A 433 25.92 7.70 35.05
N VAL A 434 26.06 8.83 34.35
CA VAL A 434 25.47 9.07 33.03
C VAL A 434 26.48 9.74 32.13
N MET A 435 26.44 9.38 30.85
CA MET A 435 27.29 10.02 29.84
C MET A 435 26.68 11.33 29.40
N ILE A 436 27.48 12.38 29.38
CA ILE A 436 27.09 13.70 28.88
C ILE A 436 27.99 14.13 27.72
N ARG A 437 27.43 14.85 26.76
CA ARG A 437 28.19 15.71 25.86
C ARG A 437 28.22 17.12 26.45
N TYR A 438 29.40 17.55 26.89
CA TYR A 438 29.63 18.87 27.44
C TYR A 438 30.29 19.79 26.40
N ASN A 439 29.68 20.94 26.11
CA ASN A 439 30.28 21.99 25.30
C ASN A 439 30.89 23.07 26.21
N PRO A 440 32.23 23.17 26.31
CA PRO A 440 32.89 24.12 27.19
C PRO A 440 32.70 25.59 26.80
N ARG A 441 32.40 25.91 25.53
CA ARG A 441 32.16 27.30 25.08
C ARG A 441 30.78 27.81 25.51
N LYS A 442 29.77 26.93 25.52
CA LYS A 442 28.37 27.28 25.83
C LYS A 442 27.96 26.96 27.27
N ASN A 443 28.82 26.30 28.04
CA ASN A 443 28.53 25.75 29.36
C ASN A 443 27.20 24.97 29.37
N LYS A 444 27.03 24.06 28.39
CA LYS A 444 25.82 23.26 28.21
C LYS A 444 26.17 21.78 28.09
N ALA A 445 25.38 20.92 28.73
CA ALA A 445 25.50 19.48 28.68
C ALA A 445 24.20 18.83 28.17
N ILE A 446 24.33 17.70 27.47
CA ILE A 446 23.21 16.88 27.02
C ILE A 446 23.52 15.43 27.40
N LEU A 447 22.56 14.74 28.00
CA LEU A 447 22.63 13.32 28.32
C LEU A 447 22.66 12.49 27.02
N VAL A 448 23.57 11.52 26.94
CA VAL A 448 23.78 10.67 25.77
C VAL A 448 23.01 9.36 25.99
N ASN A 449 22.24 8.92 25.00
CA ASN A 449 21.57 7.61 25.03
C ASN A 449 22.63 6.48 25.04
N GLU A 450 22.33 5.40 25.77
CA GLU A 450 23.20 4.22 26.02
C GLU A 450 23.80 3.55 24.75
N ASN A 451 23.34 3.92 23.55
CA ASN A 451 23.76 3.34 22.26
C ASN A 451 24.69 4.24 21.41
N GLU A 452 25.20 5.38 21.90
CA GLU A 452 26.25 6.11 21.18
C GLU A 452 27.64 5.50 21.49
N PRO A 453 28.37 4.96 20.49
CA PRO A 453 29.66 4.34 20.71
C PRO A 453 30.65 5.37 21.27
N VAL A 454 31.25 5.03 22.40
CA VAL A 454 32.34 5.80 23.00
C VAL A 454 33.55 5.69 22.07
N PRO A 455 34.25 6.79 21.74
CA PRO A 455 35.55 6.67 21.10
C PRO A 455 36.51 6.05 22.11
N GLU A 456 36.76 4.75 21.99
CA GLU A 456 37.84 4.06 22.68
C GLU A 456 39.14 4.43 21.97
N GLU A 457 40.03 5.16 22.65
CA GLU A 457 41.37 5.40 22.15
C GLU A 457 42.26 4.26 22.63
N ARG A 458 42.43 3.24 21.78
CA ARG A 458 43.36 2.13 22.01
C ARG A 458 44.74 2.55 21.55
N MET A 459 45.70 2.56 22.46
CA MET A 459 47.09 2.84 22.15
C MET A 459 47.83 1.51 21.99
N ILE A 460 48.15 1.19 20.74
CA ILE A 460 48.91 -0.01 20.40
C ILE A 460 50.40 0.33 20.55
N SER A 461 51.12 -0.41 21.39
CA SER A 461 52.58 -0.27 21.63
C SER A 461 53.06 0.92 22.48
N ALA A 462 52.36 1.26 23.56
CA ALA A 462 52.88 2.18 24.58
C ALA A 462 54.11 1.57 25.27
N ARG A 463 55.19 2.33 25.47
CA ARG A 463 56.44 1.81 26.09
C ARG A 463 56.53 2.21 27.55
N LEU A 464 56.82 1.25 28.42
CA LEU A 464 57.04 1.52 29.85
C LEU A 464 58.33 2.33 30.03
N THR A 465 58.24 3.48 30.69
CA THR A 465 59.36 4.42 30.89
C THR A 465 59.77 4.53 32.36
N ALA A 466 58.85 4.34 33.29
CA ALA A 466 59.14 4.30 34.72
C ALA A 466 58.17 3.41 35.49
N VAL A 467 58.65 2.82 36.58
CA VAL A 467 57.86 2.08 37.58
C VAL A 467 58.09 2.75 38.92
N ARG A 468 57.04 3.34 39.51
CA ARG A 468 57.14 4.06 40.79
C ARG A 468 56.43 3.27 41.90
N PRO A 469 57.12 2.83 42.96
CA PRO A 469 56.47 2.13 44.08
C PRO A 469 55.70 3.11 44.99
N TYR A 470 54.53 2.69 45.48
CA TYR A 470 53.66 3.51 46.33
C TYR A 470 53.34 2.87 47.70
N GLY A 471 53.42 1.56 47.85
CA GLY A 471 53.18 0.88 49.13
C GLY A 471 52.98 -0.63 49.01
N ALA A 472 52.98 -1.36 50.12
CA ALA A 472 52.78 -2.80 50.12
C ALA A 472 51.28 -3.18 50.08
N VAL A 473 50.94 -4.25 49.37
CA VAL A 473 49.63 -4.91 49.38
C VAL A 473 49.82 -6.41 49.61
N GLY A 474 49.51 -6.89 50.81
CA GLY A 474 49.91 -8.23 51.24
C GLY A 474 51.42 -8.42 51.10
N ARG A 475 51.84 -9.37 50.25
CA ARG A 475 53.25 -9.63 49.90
C ARG A 475 53.68 -9.00 48.56
N GLY A 476 52.77 -8.30 47.87
CA GLY A 476 53.07 -7.55 46.65
C GLY A 476 53.34 -6.07 46.91
N THR A 477 53.74 -5.36 45.87
CA THR A 477 53.96 -3.90 45.90
C THR A 477 53.01 -3.22 44.93
N VAL A 478 52.32 -2.19 45.39
CA VAL A 478 51.54 -1.32 44.51
C VAL A 478 52.47 -0.34 43.81
N VAL A 479 52.35 -0.25 42.49
CA VAL A 479 53.19 0.56 41.62
C VAL A 479 52.36 1.44 40.69
N GLU A 480 52.87 2.61 40.32
CA GLU A 480 52.36 3.42 39.20
C GLU A 480 53.29 3.20 38.00
N LEU A 481 52.72 2.68 36.92
CA LEU A 481 53.40 2.46 35.65
C LEU A 481 53.25 3.70 34.77
N GLU A 482 54.36 4.24 34.30
CA GLU A 482 54.38 5.39 33.39
C GLU A 482 54.72 4.94 31.97
N PHE A 483 53.74 5.01 31.06
CA PHE A 483 53.89 4.61 29.66
C PHE A 483 53.94 5.83 28.74
N GLN A 484 54.88 5.82 27.79
CA GLN A 484 54.92 6.79 26.69
C GLN A 484 54.27 6.17 25.45
N ALA A 485 53.25 6.84 24.91
CA ALA A 485 52.72 6.55 23.57
C ALA A 485 52.61 7.86 22.80
N ASP A 486 53.17 7.90 21.59
CA ASP A 486 53.33 9.12 20.79
C ASP A 486 54.01 10.25 21.60
N SER A 487 53.32 11.37 21.83
CA SER A 487 53.80 12.54 22.58
C SER A 487 53.17 12.67 23.98
N LYS A 488 52.38 11.68 24.43
CA LYS A 488 51.65 11.71 25.70
C LYS A 488 52.15 10.63 26.67
N MET A 489 52.21 11.02 27.95
CA MET A 489 52.51 10.14 29.07
C MET A 489 51.21 9.65 29.71
N TYR A 490 51.13 8.35 29.95
CA TYR A 490 49.99 7.67 30.55
C TYR A 490 50.41 7.04 31.87
N LYS A 491 49.52 7.11 32.87
CA LYS A 491 49.76 6.55 34.20
C LYS A 491 48.75 5.45 34.47
N VAL A 492 49.24 4.27 34.83
CA VAL A 492 48.38 3.13 35.16
C VAL A 492 48.80 2.57 36.51
N PRO A 493 47.93 2.58 37.53
CA PRO A 493 48.21 1.89 38.78
C PRO A 493 48.15 0.37 38.56
N ALA A 494 49.09 -0.38 39.14
CA ALA A 494 49.16 -1.82 39.05
C ALA A 494 49.70 -2.44 40.35
N ILE A 495 49.61 -3.76 40.48
CA ILE A 495 50.23 -4.50 41.57
C ILE A 495 51.35 -5.37 40.99
N GLU A 496 52.54 -5.23 41.54
CA GLU A 496 53.70 -6.06 41.26
C GLU A 496 53.80 -7.15 42.35
N PRO A 497 53.35 -8.40 42.08
CA PRO A 497 53.45 -9.49 43.07
C PRO A 497 54.89 -9.99 43.23
N THR A 498 55.18 -10.67 44.35
CA THR A 498 56.49 -11.28 44.56
C THR A 498 56.84 -12.21 43.39
N GLY A 499 58.01 -12.01 42.76
CA GLY A 499 58.53 -12.85 41.68
C GLY A 499 58.17 -12.38 40.26
N PHE A 500 57.37 -11.33 40.12
CA PHE A 500 57.10 -10.67 38.84
C PHE A 500 57.59 -9.22 38.93
N HIS A 501 58.21 -8.70 37.86
CA HIS A 501 58.63 -7.30 37.80
C HIS A 501 58.23 -6.68 36.46
N PHE A 502 57.76 -5.43 36.51
CA PHE A 502 57.59 -4.62 35.31
C PHE A 502 58.95 -4.05 34.87
N GLU A 503 59.37 -4.36 33.64
CA GLU A 503 60.66 -4.00 33.06
C GLU A 503 60.53 -2.78 32.14
N ILE A 504 61.34 -1.75 32.40
CA ILE A 504 61.39 -0.54 31.56
C ILE A 504 61.76 -0.91 30.11
N GLY A 505 61.12 -0.26 29.16
CA GLY A 505 61.32 -0.44 27.72
C GLY A 505 60.40 -1.48 27.06
N LYS A 506 59.70 -2.31 27.86
CA LYS A 506 58.73 -3.28 27.35
C LYS A 506 57.45 -2.59 26.83
N PRO A 507 56.84 -3.14 25.76
CA PRO A 507 55.61 -2.61 25.19
C PRO A 507 54.38 -3.01 26.02
N ALA A 508 53.33 -2.22 25.92
CA ALA A 508 52.02 -2.48 26.47
C ALA A 508 50.93 -1.95 25.53
N GLU A 509 49.75 -2.51 25.67
CA GLU A 509 48.54 -2.02 25.03
C GLU A 509 47.63 -1.38 26.08
N LEU A 510 47.22 -0.14 25.83
CA LEU A 510 46.45 0.68 26.76
C LEU A 510 45.10 1.07 26.16
N MET A 511 44.13 1.32 27.03
CA MET A 511 42.83 1.87 26.68
C MET A 511 42.54 3.09 27.56
N GLU A 512 42.28 4.25 26.95
CA GLU A 512 41.83 5.45 27.66
C GLU A 512 40.32 5.66 27.46
N THR A 513 39.55 5.58 28.54
CA THR A 513 38.10 5.81 28.53
C THR A 513 37.76 6.85 29.59
N GLY A 514 37.23 8.00 29.17
CA GLY A 514 36.80 9.06 30.09
C GLY A 514 37.92 9.67 30.94
N GLY A 515 39.18 9.61 30.48
CA GLY A 515 40.36 10.09 31.21
C GLY A 515 40.95 9.06 32.19
N ILE A 516 40.44 7.83 32.20
CA ILE A 516 40.99 6.69 32.95
C ILE A 516 41.77 5.81 31.97
N THR A 517 43.04 5.54 32.25
CA THR A 517 43.86 4.63 31.44
C THR A 517 43.92 3.25 32.10
N ARG A 518 43.60 2.21 31.33
CA ARG A 518 43.69 0.80 31.75
C ARG A 518 44.72 0.04 30.92
N LEU A 519 45.35 -0.95 31.55
CA LEU A 519 46.26 -1.89 30.89
C LEU A 519 45.46 -3.05 30.29
N LEU A 520 45.51 -3.20 28.97
CA LEU A 520 44.90 -4.34 28.27
C LEU A 520 45.86 -5.53 28.16
N ALA A 521 47.15 -5.26 27.96
CA ALA A 521 48.21 -6.26 27.92
C ALA A 521 49.57 -5.60 28.14
N TYR A 522 50.48 -6.28 28.83
CA TYR A 522 51.88 -5.87 28.97
C TYR A 522 52.81 -6.97 28.48
N ASN A 523 53.77 -6.61 27.62
CA ASN A 523 54.77 -7.51 27.02
C ASN A 523 54.15 -8.72 26.27
N THR A 524 52.93 -8.53 25.76
CA THR A 524 52.18 -9.47 24.92
C THR A 524 51.15 -8.69 24.08
N GLU A 525 50.59 -9.32 23.05
CA GLU A 525 49.54 -8.72 22.21
C GLU A 525 48.16 -8.90 22.84
N TYR A 526 47.31 -7.87 22.79
CA TYR A 526 45.91 -7.98 23.14
C TYR A 526 45.07 -8.37 21.92
N LYS A 527 44.49 -9.57 21.95
CA LYS A 527 43.59 -10.08 20.90
C LYS A 527 42.14 -10.03 21.39
N LYS A 528 41.37 -9.06 20.88
CA LYS A 528 39.95 -8.90 21.24
C LYS A 528 39.12 -10.14 20.90
N GLU A 529 39.48 -10.84 19.83
CA GLU A 529 38.83 -12.07 19.37
C GLU A 529 38.94 -13.22 20.39
N ASP A 530 39.99 -13.21 21.22
CA ASP A 530 40.23 -14.23 22.24
C ASP A 530 39.51 -13.91 23.57
N MET A 531 38.79 -12.78 23.65
CA MET A 531 38.12 -12.30 24.87
C MET A 531 36.61 -12.53 24.79
N LEU A 532 36.06 -13.08 25.86
CA LEU A 532 34.62 -13.20 26.11
C LEU A 532 34.19 -12.11 27.09
N GLU A 533 33.14 -11.38 26.73
CA GLU A 533 32.48 -10.42 27.63
C GLU A 533 31.30 -11.11 28.31
N LEU A 534 31.39 -11.25 29.63
CA LEU A 534 30.36 -11.82 30.49
C LEU A 534 29.86 -10.77 31.47
N THR A 535 28.73 -11.02 32.11
CA THR A 535 28.22 -10.20 33.21
C THR A 535 28.44 -10.91 34.54
N GLY A 536 28.95 -10.19 35.53
CA GLY A 536 29.15 -10.70 36.87
C GLY A 536 28.51 -9.81 37.92
N THR A 537 28.05 -10.40 39.01
CA THR A 537 27.49 -9.66 40.16
C THR A 537 28.52 -9.61 41.28
N VAL A 538 28.79 -8.41 41.80
CA VAL A 538 29.68 -8.21 42.94
C VAL A 538 29.04 -8.83 44.19
N THR A 539 29.69 -9.84 44.78
CA THR A 539 29.20 -10.54 45.98
C THR A 539 29.95 -10.13 47.25
N SER A 540 31.19 -9.68 47.12
CA SER A 540 32.03 -9.21 48.23
C SER A 540 32.92 -8.06 47.78
N LEU A 541 33.22 -7.15 48.72
CA LEU A 541 34.07 -5.99 48.48
C LEU A 541 34.93 -5.71 49.71
N LYS A 542 36.25 -5.67 49.53
CA LYS A 542 37.22 -5.35 50.59
C LYS A 542 38.19 -4.28 50.11
N THR A 543 38.21 -3.13 50.77
CA THR A 543 39.17 -2.05 50.47
C THR A 543 40.52 -2.39 51.12
N ILE A 544 41.62 -2.37 50.35
CA ILE A 544 42.92 -2.87 50.82
C ILE A 544 43.90 -1.75 51.24
N SER A 545 43.92 -0.58 50.57
CA SER A 545 44.92 0.47 50.86
C SER A 545 44.42 1.91 50.71
N ASN A 546 45.22 2.86 51.24
CA ASN A 546 45.07 4.31 51.02
C ASN A 546 45.49 4.72 49.59
N ALA A 547 44.90 5.80 49.10
CA ALA A 547 44.84 6.16 47.69
C ALA A 547 46.19 6.40 46.98
N ILE A 548 46.27 6.04 45.69
CA ILE A 548 47.38 6.36 44.77
C ILE A 548 46.83 7.24 43.66
N SER A 549 47.37 8.45 43.46
CA SER A 549 47.01 9.32 42.32
C SER A 549 45.48 9.41 42.05
N ASN A 550 44.68 9.50 43.13
CA ASN A 550 43.21 9.48 43.15
C ASN A 550 42.53 8.12 42.90
N TYR A 551 43.19 6.99 43.10
CA TYR A 551 42.61 5.64 43.01
C TYR A 551 42.63 4.92 44.37
N THR A 552 41.57 4.21 44.71
CA THR A 552 41.48 3.30 45.86
C THR A 552 41.55 1.86 45.37
N LEU A 553 42.46 1.07 45.96
CA LEU A 553 42.57 -0.34 45.65
C LEU A 553 41.51 -1.15 46.40
N VAL A 554 40.69 -1.89 45.65
CA VAL A 554 39.61 -2.71 46.18
C VAL A 554 39.70 -4.13 45.62
N LEU A 555 39.56 -5.11 46.50
CA LEU A 555 39.38 -6.51 46.16
C LEU A 555 37.88 -6.79 46.00
N ILE A 556 37.49 -7.35 44.87
CA ILE A 556 36.11 -7.60 44.51
C ILE A 556 35.96 -9.08 44.19
N ASP A 557 35.04 -9.75 44.88
CA ASP A 557 34.59 -11.08 44.47
C ASP A 557 33.36 -10.94 43.58
N VAL A 558 33.40 -11.59 42.42
CA VAL A 558 32.38 -11.48 41.38
C VAL A 558 31.86 -12.86 41.05
N SER A 559 30.55 -13.05 41.19
CA SER A 559 29.85 -14.24 40.71
C SER A 559 29.53 -14.06 39.24
N VAL A 560 30.17 -14.84 38.37
CA VAL A 560 29.98 -14.79 36.92
C VAL A 560 29.01 -15.88 36.53
N GLN A 561 27.90 -15.49 35.89
CA GLN A 561 26.93 -16.43 35.32
C GLN A 561 27.19 -16.56 33.82
N ALA A 562 27.40 -17.79 33.36
CA ALA A 562 27.60 -18.08 31.95
C ALA A 562 26.88 -19.39 31.58
N GLU A 563 25.82 -19.28 30.78
CA GLU A 563 24.96 -20.37 30.31
C GLU A 563 24.51 -21.31 31.45
N ASP A 564 25.18 -22.46 31.60
CA ASP A 564 24.87 -23.53 32.56
C ASP A 564 25.87 -23.60 33.73
N SER A 565 26.72 -22.57 33.91
CA SER A 565 27.76 -22.56 34.93
C SER A 565 27.85 -21.24 35.68
N THR A 566 28.08 -21.32 36.99
CA THR A 566 28.42 -20.18 37.83
C THR A 566 29.78 -20.43 38.45
N PHE A 567 30.66 -19.43 38.39
CA PHE A 567 31.97 -19.50 39.04
C PHE A 567 32.34 -18.14 39.62
N MET A 568 33.22 -18.17 40.62
CA MET A 568 33.71 -16.98 41.30
C MET A 568 35.01 -16.51 40.67
N ILE A 569 35.12 -15.21 40.45
CA ILE A 569 36.38 -14.54 40.10
C ILE A 569 36.67 -13.51 41.20
N GLN A 570 37.85 -13.59 41.77
CA GLN A 570 38.39 -12.54 42.63
C GLN A 570 39.29 -11.63 41.80
N ASN A 571 39.05 -10.32 41.88
CA ASN A 571 39.77 -9.31 41.13
C ASN A 571 40.11 -8.09 42.00
N SER A 572 41.39 -7.73 42.06
CA SER A 572 41.82 -6.43 42.57
C SER A 572 41.65 -5.36 41.50
N GLN A 573 41.03 -4.23 41.86
CA GLN A 573 40.80 -3.11 40.95
C GLN A 573 41.14 -1.78 41.62
N PHE A 574 41.78 -0.91 40.85
CA PHE A 574 41.98 0.50 41.21
C PHE A 574 40.75 1.31 40.81
N ILE A 575 40.00 1.79 41.80
CA ILE A 575 38.77 2.58 41.60
C ILE A 575 39.08 4.07 41.78
N PRO A 576 38.88 4.93 40.78
CA PRO A 576 39.09 6.38 40.92
C PRO A 576 38.20 7.02 41.99
N ALA A 577 38.69 8.11 42.58
CA ALA A 577 37.99 8.90 43.59
C ALA A 577 36.68 9.46 43.00
N GLY A 578 35.55 9.13 43.64
CA GLY A 578 34.21 9.51 43.18
C GLY A 578 33.47 8.43 42.39
N LEU A 579 34.11 7.29 42.09
CA LEU A 579 33.42 6.06 41.64
C LEU A 579 33.13 5.16 42.85
N THR A 580 31.90 4.68 42.98
CA THR A 580 31.49 3.76 44.06
C THR A 580 31.14 2.40 43.48
N VAL A 581 31.79 1.35 43.96
CA VAL A 581 31.41 -0.05 43.71
C VAL A 581 30.67 -0.55 44.95
N GLN A 582 29.54 -1.25 44.76
CA GLN A 582 28.71 -1.76 45.85
C GLN A 582 28.40 -3.26 45.66
N ILE A 583 28.12 -3.96 46.76
CA ILE A 583 27.64 -5.34 46.73
C ILE A 583 26.29 -5.38 46.00
N GLY A 584 26.11 -6.36 45.13
CA GLY A 584 24.93 -6.51 44.26
C GLY A 584 25.04 -5.79 42.91
N MET A 585 26.10 -5.01 42.68
CA MET A 585 26.31 -4.32 41.41
C MET A 585 26.67 -5.32 40.30
N VAL A 586 26.02 -5.20 39.13
CA VAL A 586 26.37 -5.98 37.93
C VAL A 586 27.46 -5.25 37.16
N ILE A 587 28.57 -5.93 36.91
CA ILE A 587 29.73 -5.39 36.17
C ILE A 587 30.08 -6.28 34.98
N PRO A 588 30.58 -5.69 33.87
CA PRO A 588 31.15 -6.48 32.78
C PRO A 588 32.44 -7.14 33.26
N VAL A 589 32.60 -8.42 32.90
CA VAL A 589 33.76 -9.25 33.21
C VAL A 589 34.33 -9.75 31.89
N GLN A 590 35.58 -9.38 31.62
CA GLN A 590 36.32 -9.88 30.46
C GLN A 590 37.19 -11.06 30.88
N ILE A 591 37.02 -12.20 30.21
CA ILE A 591 37.81 -13.41 30.42
C ILE A 591 38.29 -13.96 29.07
N THR A 592 39.47 -14.57 29.03
CA THR A 592 39.91 -15.24 27.79
C THR A 592 39.06 -16.46 27.51
N GLN A 593 38.82 -16.76 26.22
CA GLN A 593 38.10 -17.96 25.81
C GLN A 593 38.81 -19.24 26.31
N GLU A 594 40.14 -19.22 26.37
CA GLU A 594 40.98 -20.28 26.94
C GLU A 594 40.70 -20.50 28.43
N ASP A 595 40.78 -19.45 29.26
CA ASP A 595 40.52 -19.53 30.70
C ASP A 595 39.07 -19.92 30.99
N PHE A 596 38.11 -19.39 30.22
CA PHE A 596 36.70 -19.74 30.33
C PHE A 596 36.45 -21.22 30.01
N SER A 597 36.98 -21.72 28.88
CA SER A 597 36.82 -23.12 28.48
C SER A 597 37.44 -24.06 29.51
N ARG A 598 38.60 -23.69 30.06
CA ARG A 598 39.28 -24.46 31.11
C ARG A 598 38.49 -24.46 32.42
N ARG A 599 37.93 -23.31 32.83
CA ARG A 599 37.02 -23.20 33.99
C ARG A 599 35.78 -24.06 33.79
N LYS A 600 35.12 -23.99 32.63
CA LYS A 600 33.94 -24.83 32.32
C LYS A 600 34.26 -26.32 32.41
N ARG A 601 35.41 -26.74 31.86
CA ARG A 601 35.89 -28.13 31.92
C ARG A 601 36.20 -28.60 33.34
N LEU A 602 36.89 -27.78 34.14
CA LEU A 602 37.35 -28.14 35.50
C LEU A 602 36.26 -27.99 36.57
N ASN A 603 35.25 -27.14 36.35
CA ASN A 603 34.12 -26.98 37.27
C ASN A 603 33.26 -28.24 37.39
N GLN A 604 33.37 -29.17 36.44
CA GLN A 604 32.72 -30.49 36.46
C GLN A 604 33.60 -31.58 37.11
N LYS A 605 34.78 -31.24 37.64
CA LYS A 605 35.78 -32.17 38.18
C LYS A 605 35.91 -32.01 39.70
N LYS A 606 37.00 -32.52 40.29
CA LYS A 606 37.25 -32.51 41.74
C LYS A 606 37.77 -31.13 42.18
N GLU A 607 37.39 -30.73 43.38
CA GLU A 607 37.90 -29.55 44.08
C GLU A 607 38.57 -29.97 45.40
N GLY A 608 39.69 -29.34 45.74
CA GLY A 608 40.38 -29.65 47.00
C GLY A 608 41.51 -28.69 47.37
N SER A 609 42.10 -28.96 48.53
CA SER A 609 43.30 -28.29 49.02
C SER A 609 44.51 -28.58 48.16
N ALA A 610 45.21 -27.53 47.78
CA ALA A 610 46.48 -27.61 47.08
C ALA A 610 47.55 -26.80 47.82
N THR A 611 48.72 -27.40 48.03
CA THR A 611 49.92 -26.67 48.49
C THR A 611 50.72 -26.24 47.27
N ILE A 612 51.04 -24.96 47.17
CA ILE A 612 51.89 -24.41 46.12
C ILE A 612 53.33 -24.89 46.36
N THR A 613 53.93 -25.53 45.37
CA THR A 613 55.33 -26.00 45.40
C THR A 613 56.27 -25.10 44.63
N SER A 614 55.77 -24.39 43.61
CA SER A 614 56.51 -23.34 42.92
C SER A 614 55.56 -22.38 42.20
N VAL A 615 56.01 -21.14 42.05
CA VAL A 615 55.35 -20.09 41.26
C VAL A 615 56.40 -19.51 40.33
N SER A 616 56.11 -19.47 39.04
CA SER A 616 56.96 -18.84 38.03
C SER A 616 56.11 -17.98 37.11
N TYR A 617 56.63 -16.82 36.71
CA TYR A 617 55.91 -15.89 35.84
C TYR A 617 56.49 -15.91 34.45
N PHE A 618 55.63 -15.74 33.44
CA PHE A 618 56.05 -15.69 32.04
C PHE A 618 56.55 -14.31 31.60
N GLY A 619 56.56 -13.31 32.49
CA GLY A 619 57.07 -11.96 32.20
C GLY A 619 56.12 -11.07 31.39
N TYR A 620 54.84 -11.41 31.29
CA TYR A 620 53.80 -10.63 30.62
C TYR A 620 52.46 -10.66 31.40
N THR A 621 51.57 -9.72 31.12
CA THR A 621 50.21 -9.65 31.72
C THR A 621 49.12 -9.79 30.66
N ARG A 622 47.97 -10.35 31.06
CA ARG A 622 46.71 -10.23 30.33
C ARG A 622 45.78 -9.34 31.18
N GLY A 623 45.41 -8.18 30.65
CA GLY A 623 44.87 -7.09 31.46
C GLY A 623 45.90 -6.63 32.51
N GLU A 624 45.42 -6.36 33.72
CA GLU A 624 46.25 -5.98 34.88
C GLU A 624 46.86 -7.18 35.62
N ARG A 625 46.66 -8.42 35.12
CA ARG A 625 47.02 -9.65 35.84
C ARG A 625 48.22 -10.35 35.20
N PRO A 626 49.27 -10.70 35.97
CA PRO A 626 50.42 -11.41 35.45
C PRO A 626 50.07 -12.87 35.14
N VAL A 627 50.64 -13.37 34.04
CA VAL A 627 50.48 -14.78 33.65
C VAL A 627 51.57 -15.60 34.30
N SER A 628 51.18 -16.70 34.92
CA SER A 628 52.08 -17.55 35.70
C SER A 628 51.82 -19.03 35.46
N ARG A 629 52.85 -19.83 35.76
CA ARG A 629 52.77 -21.27 35.98
C ARG A 629 52.93 -21.53 37.47
N VAL A 630 51.89 -22.10 38.08
CA VAL A 630 51.88 -22.50 39.49
C VAL A 630 51.84 -24.02 39.55
N GLU A 631 52.82 -24.61 40.24
CA GLU A 631 52.86 -26.06 40.50
C GLU A 631 52.22 -26.35 41.85
N LEU A 632 51.18 -27.19 41.84
CA LEU A 632 50.32 -27.51 42.97
C LEU A 632 50.54 -28.97 43.40
N LEU A 633 50.58 -29.21 44.71
CA LEU A 633 50.58 -30.53 45.31
C LEU A 633 49.22 -30.80 45.93
N ILE A 634 48.49 -31.78 45.40
CA ILE A 634 47.16 -32.20 45.86
C ILE A 634 47.23 -33.68 46.17
N ASN A 635 46.99 -34.06 47.44
CA ASN A 635 47.05 -35.46 47.90
C ASN A 635 48.35 -36.20 47.49
N GLY A 636 49.50 -35.50 47.46
CA GLY A 636 50.80 -36.07 47.09
C GLY A 636 51.10 -36.12 45.59
N GLN A 637 50.16 -35.73 44.72
CA GLN A 637 50.33 -35.67 43.27
C GLN A 637 50.53 -34.21 42.80
N LYS A 638 51.39 -34.02 41.79
CA LYS A 638 51.70 -32.70 41.21
C LYS A 638 50.74 -32.35 40.07
N PHE A 639 50.30 -31.09 40.06
CA PHE A 639 49.44 -30.50 39.03
C PHE A 639 50.01 -29.15 38.61
N SER A 640 49.79 -28.75 37.37
CA SER A 640 50.22 -27.44 36.85
C SER A 640 49.03 -26.54 36.54
N ALA A 641 49.10 -25.29 37.00
CA ALA A 641 48.12 -24.25 36.72
C ALA A 641 48.78 -23.11 35.93
N ASN A 642 48.55 -23.07 34.62
CA ASN A 642 49.03 -22.00 33.74
C ASN A 642 47.91 -20.96 33.53
N THR A 643 47.85 -19.88 34.31
CA THR A 643 46.74 -18.91 34.21
C THR A 643 47.15 -17.52 34.72
N THR A 644 46.25 -16.55 34.58
CA THR A 644 46.38 -15.25 35.25
C THR A 644 46.10 -15.42 36.74
N ILE A 645 46.97 -14.87 37.59
CA ILE A 645 46.76 -14.90 39.04
C ILE A 645 46.28 -13.55 39.56
N GLU A 646 45.61 -13.55 40.71
CA GLU A 646 45.28 -12.32 41.43
C GLU A 646 46.57 -11.70 41.96
N PRO A 647 47.03 -10.56 41.40
CA PRO A 647 48.31 -10.01 41.80
C PRO A 647 48.34 -9.56 43.27
N ALA A 648 47.20 -9.19 43.87
CA ALA A 648 47.14 -8.89 45.29
C ALA A 648 47.47 -10.12 46.16
N ALA A 649 47.12 -11.33 45.71
CA ALA A 649 47.37 -12.57 46.45
C ALA A 649 48.87 -12.91 46.57
N SER A 650 49.69 -12.47 45.61
CA SER A 650 51.16 -12.59 45.60
C SER A 650 51.65 -13.97 46.08
N LEU A 651 51.29 -15.01 45.32
CA LEU A 651 51.52 -16.42 45.67
C LEU A 651 53.00 -16.78 45.81
N GLN A 652 53.31 -17.65 46.76
CA GLN A 652 54.65 -18.18 47.04
C GLN A 652 54.62 -19.68 47.32
N ASN A 653 55.80 -20.30 47.27
CA ASN A 653 55.99 -21.69 47.69
C ASN A 653 55.58 -21.87 49.16
N GLY A 654 54.80 -22.92 49.45
CA GLY A 654 54.25 -23.24 50.77
C GLY A 654 52.83 -22.73 51.02
N ASP A 655 52.30 -21.83 50.19
CA ASP A 655 50.93 -21.35 50.34
C ASP A 655 49.91 -22.45 50.08
N THR A 656 48.76 -22.38 50.76
CA THR A 656 47.62 -23.27 50.49
C THR A 656 46.57 -22.53 49.68
N VAL A 657 46.04 -23.14 48.62
CA VAL A 657 44.97 -22.60 47.78
C VAL A 657 43.91 -23.66 47.53
N TRP A 658 42.70 -23.22 47.20
CA TRP A 658 41.63 -24.11 46.73
C TRP A 658 41.71 -24.19 45.21
N ALA A 659 41.85 -25.40 44.68
CA ALA A 659 41.99 -25.64 43.27
C ALA A 659 40.98 -26.68 42.77
N GLN A 660 40.49 -26.47 41.56
CA GLN A 660 39.79 -27.48 40.77
C GLN A 660 40.80 -28.15 39.83
N TYR A 661 40.78 -29.48 39.75
CA TYR A 661 41.83 -30.23 39.07
C TYR A 661 41.32 -31.46 38.31
N ASP A 662 42.07 -31.85 37.28
CA ASP A 662 41.83 -33.02 36.45
C ASP A 662 42.99 -34.01 36.58
N GLU A 663 42.74 -35.11 37.32
CA GLU A 663 43.71 -36.19 37.57
C GLU A 663 44.24 -36.83 36.28
N ALA A 664 43.46 -36.86 35.20
CA ALA A 664 43.86 -37.49 33.94
C ALA A 664 44.90 -36.66 33.16
N ASN A 665 44.83 -35.33 33.28
CA ASN A 665 45.63 -34.41 32.46
C ASN A 665 46.71 -33.67 33.27
N GLY A 666 46.75 -33.85 34.60
CA GLY A 666 47.68 -33.11 35.47
C GLY A 666 47.42 -31.60 35.50
N ASP A 667 46.22 -31.18 35.08
CA ASP A 667 45.84 -29.78 34.90
C ASP A 667 45.01 -29.28 36.08
N ALA A 668 45.26 -28.05 36.53
CA ALA A 668 44.51 -27.44 37.62
C ALA A 668 44.23 -25.95 37.40
N ILE A 669 43.24 -25.41 38.11
CA ILE A 669 42.98 -23.97 38.21
C ILE A 669 42.69 -23.56 39.65
N ILE A 670 43.26 -22.44 40.06
CA ILE A 670 43.02 -21.87 41.38
C ILE A 670 41.66 -21.17 41.37
N VAL A 671 40.80 -21.54 42.30
CA VAL A 671 39.43 -20.99 42.43
C VAL A 671 39.28 -20.10 43.66
N ARG A 672 40.08 -20.31 44.71
CA ARG A 672 40.13 -19.43 45.88
C ARG A 672 41.53 -19.36 46.47
N TYR A 673 41.87 -18.20 47.00
CA TYR A 673 43.13 -17.92 47.68
C TYR A 673 42.92 -17.96 49.19
N SER A 674 43.69 -18.79 49.92
CA SER A 674 43.46 -18.99 51.37
C SER A 674 44.03 -17.88 52.26
N GLN A 675 44.87 -17.01 51.70
CA GLN A 675 45.53 -15.93 52.44
C GLN A 675 45.08 -14.57 51.90
N PHE A 676 43.80 -14.21 51.99
CA PHE A 676 43.35 -12.81 51.86
C PHE A 676 41.96 -12.55 52.45
#